data_AF-A0A4Q5MZW2-F1
#
_entry.id   AF-A0A4Q5MZW2-F1
#
_cell.length_a   1.000
_cell.length_b   1.000
_cell.length_c   1.000
_cell.angle_alpha   90.00
_cell.angle_beta   90.00
_cell.angle_gamma   90.00
#
_symmetry.space_group_name_H-M   'P 1'
#
loop_
_entity.id
_entity.type
_entity.pdbx_description
1 polymer ?
#
loop_
_entity_poly.entity_id
_entity_poly.type
_entity_poly.pdbx_seq_one_letter_code
_entity_poly.pdbx_strand_id
1 'polypeptide(L)'
;MADWITGSLASGPTVATYRSVSVSSRCAQWATTATGASSTPRRISRTETTARTRCGRARAGTGTCAPVAEAAPVAEIAAIRERRAAFSLSSARRRPAGSSAAGSWAGCGSFSDMAGVPPRRWHTCVLGMFPRPLRVSLTRSGRGGACPGCGYRPVGRPHPWGARTHVRWQAGGRRGRLSPMTTHGRIRTGGLDISARAGFLLGAFATGVSYQPNLLSRATRDQALITGVATATAFEWGTAAHSFLRSTADRLPVGGEPLRNRAVTGAIVDASALAAGIAVCRGASPQEHESTRRALVRLLGTSTLAVAAGGLVADALELRRGARTGRLEAGAVALLAGAAGYLSTRPRKTRAGSFDPDPDEGEGGVEDVHREVSPAKAVTSGIVVTLALVGVARAESVVSGAFARGAAIVLGGSAQDRRTAGRVATFGALAGAGWGAITAVNAMLTKPGGAVEAAHRRPPERAEVTGGPGSAIPWTDQSRESARWLSMALTADEITGVMGEPALQPIRVYASLDSAADAQGRAALLLAEIDRTRALDRAAFALFSPTGSGYINYVASETFEYLTRGNCASAGIQYSVLPSALSLTRVDLATHQTRIVVNGVVQRLLAMAPERRPKFYLFGESLGSQVSEEIFRGQGMTGPTGIGLDAALWIGTPAATEWRRELWGTRSVVDVPDVGPGAAYLPRGIRDWHGLPAAERTRVRYLLLQNGDDPVPKFSSYLLWKRPDWMGRGGARPPGSPRGTRWMPVTTFFMTFLDLQNALSPTPGVFDEGGHDYRREVPQALREVWQLKASDDQMVAVQAALRRRELAWEVKRRWAVTEAVPTPVRAAAQLKLAETVSRWTGRTLDTAALAEIVATDAG
;
A
#
# COMPACT_ATOMS: atom_id res chain seq x y z
N MET A 1 -4.04 -2.34 -10.44
CA MET A 1 -2.72 -1.69 -10.28
C MET A 1 -2.27 -0.90 -11.50
N ALA A 2 -2.71 -1.20 -12.74
CA ALA A 2 -2.48 -0.29 -13.87
C ALA A 2 -3.18 1.07 -13.64
N ASP A 3 -4.40 0.97 -13.11
CA ASP A 3 -5.27 2.00 -12.53
C ASP A 3 -4.55 2.91 -11.51
N TRP A 4 -3.56 2.36 -10.81
CA TRP A 4 -2.72 3.02 -9.80
C TRP A 4 -1.67 3.96 -10.42
N ILE A 5 -1.52 3.93 -11.74
CA ILE A 5 -0.67 4.80 -12.56
C ILE A 5 -1.54 5.62 -13.52
N THR A 6 -2.53 5.02 -14.19
CA THR A 6 -3.41 5.74 -15.12
C THR A 6 -4.32 6.75 -14.41
N GLY A 7 -4.79 6.47 -13.19
CA GLY A 7 -5.54 7.43 -12.37
C GLY A 7 -4.74 8.70 -12.06
N SER A 8 -3.41 8.59 -11.92
CA SER A 8 -2.50 9.74 -11.72
C SER A 8 -2.05 10.42 -13.02
N LEU A 9 -2.46 9.92 -14.19
CA LEU A 9 -2.22 10.51 -15.52
C LEU A 9 -3.50 11.12 -16.12
N ALA A 10 -4.67 10.74 -15.63
CA ALA A 10 -5.97 11.24 -16.11
C ALA A 10 -6.39 12.59 -15.48
N SER A 11 -5.70 13.08 -14.44
CA SER A 11 -6.03 14.29 -13.68
C SER A 11 -5.63 15.61 -14.37
N GLY A 12 -6.09 15.78 -15.62
CA GLY A 12 -6.21 17.10 -16.23
C GLY A 12 -7.51 17.81 -15.77
N PRO A 13 -7.53 19.16 -15.67
CA PRO A 13 -8.71 19.88 -15.22
C PRO A 13 -9.79 19.97 -16.33
N THR A 14 -10.68 18.99 -16.39
CA THR A 14 -11.86 19.02 -17.26
C THR A 14 -12.90 19.99 -16.70
N VAL A 15 -12.78 21.27 -17.04
CA VAL A 15 -13.70 22.33 -16.58
C VAL A 15 -15.07 22.18 -17.23
N ALA A 16 -15.99 21.51 -16.54
CA ALA A 16 -17.41 21.45 -16.90
C ALA A 16 -18.12 22.74 -16.46
N THR A 17 -18.39 23.64 -17.41
CA THR A 17 -19.03 24.94 -17.16
C THR A 17 -20.53 24.83 -16.91
N TYR A 18 -20.92 24.57 -15.65
CA TYR A 18 -22.29 24.79 -15.20
C TYR A 18 -22.59 26.30 -15.09
N ARG A 19 -23.64 26.76 -15.79
CA ARG A 19 -24.13 28.14 -15.70
C ARG A 19 -24.81 28.36 -14.35
N SER A 20 -24.25 29.22 -13.50
CA SER A 20 -24.97 29.80 -12.38
C SER A 20 -25.93 30.89 -12.87
N VAL A 21 -27.15 30.91 -12.34
CA VAL A 21 -28.11 32.01 -12.54
C VAL A 21 -27.77 33.11 -11.54
N SER A 22 -27.41 34.30 -12.03
CA SER A 22 -27.08 35.45 -11.19
C SER A 22 -28.33 36.16 -10.67
N VAL A 23 -28.55 36.14 -9.36
CA VAL A 23 -29.41 37.11 -8.68
C VAL A 23 -28.53 38.25 -8.19
N SER A 24 -28.85 39.49 -8.57
CA SER A 24 -28.04 40.66 -8.29
C SER A 24 -28.58 41.49 -7.13
N SER A 25 -27.71 41.84 -6.18
CA SER A 25 -27.89 42.98 -5.28
C SER A 25 -26.58 43.78 -5.20
N ARG A 26 -26.67 45.11 -5.13
CA ARG A 26 -25.53 46.04 -5.09
C ARG A 26 -25.48 46.76 -3.74
N CYS A 27 -24.29 46.98 -3.20
CA CYS A 27 -23.82 48.22 -2.56
C CYS A 27 -22.34 48.03 -2.13
N ALA A 28 -21.43 48.83 -2.68
CA ALA A 28 -20.89 50.05 -2.06
C ALA A 28 -19.91 49.71 -0.91
N GLN A 29 -18.60 49.57 -1.17
CA GLN A 29 -17.63 50.67 -1.35
C GLN A 29 -17.73 51.77 -0.29
N TRP A 30 -16.88 51.71 0.72
CA TRP A 30 -16.22 52.88 1.33
C TRP A 30 -14.72 52.59 1.39
N ALA A 31 -13.89 53.62 1.25
CA ALA A 31 -12.43 53.50 1.23
C ALA A 31 -11.78 54.69 1.92
N THR A 32 -10.73 54.43 2.70
CA THR A 32 -9.86 55.46 3.30
C THR A 32 -8.40 55.03 3.20
N THR A 33 -7.56 55.94 2.73
CA THR A 33 -6.13 55.74 2.48
C THR A 33 -5.27 56.37 3.57
N ALA A 34 -4.18 55.71 3.96
CA ALA A 34 -3.04 56.34 4.64
C ALA A 34 -1.72 55.67 4.23
N THR A 35 -0.62 56.41 4.25
CA THR A 35 0.67 56.04 3.64
C THR A 35 1.86 56.20 4.59
N GLY A 36 2.87 55.34 4.49
CA GLY A 36 4.17 55.44 5.16
C GLY A 36 4.85 54.07 5.28
N ALA A 37 5.86 53.65 4.50
CA ALA A 37 7.17 54.24 4.16
C ALA A 37 8.31 53.82 5.12
N SER A 38 9.01 52.75 4.73
CA SER A 38 10.46 52.48 4.91
C SER A 38 11.19 52.81 6.24
N SER A 39 11.77 51.79 6.89
CA SER A 39 13.24 51.67 7.04
C SER A 39 13.73 50.35 7.69
N THR A 40 14.80 49.81 7.10
CA THR A 40 15.86 48.98 7.76
C THR A 40 17.17 49.80 7.67
N PRO A 41 18.37 49.43 8.23
CA PRO A 41 18.79 48.13 8.79
C PRO A 41 19.67 48.17 10.07
N ARG A 42 20.05 46.96 10.56
CA ARG A 42 21.30 46.51 11.28
C ARG A 42 20.88 45.47 12.36
N ARG A 43 21.46 44.27 12.51
CA ARG A 43 22.79 43.64 12.26
C ARG A 43 23.80 43.82 13.42
N ILE A 44 23.80 42.87 14.35
CA ILE A 44 24.84 42.45 15.33
C ILE A 44 24.21 41.19 16.01
N SER A 45 24.72 39.96 15.85
CA SER A 45 25.80 39.28 16.61
C SER A 45 25.63 39.39 18.15
N ARG A 46 25.80 38.35 18.97
CA ARG A 46 26.69 37.18 18.83
C ARG A 46 26.26 36.06 19.84
N THR A 47 26.64 34.82 19.55
CA THR A 47 27.08 33.73 20.47
C THR A 47 26.62 33.65 21.95
N GLU A 48 26.15 32.45 22.31
CA GLU A 48 26.55 31.65 23.51
C GLU A 48 26.01 32.01 24.92
N THR A 49 25.95 31.13 25.95
CA THR A 49 25.86 29.63 26.03
C THR A 49 25.55 29.17 27.48
N THR A 50 24.87 28.02 27.63
CA THR A 50 24.72 27.15 28.84
C THR A 50 23.98 27.58 30.12
N ALA A 51 23.48 26.52 30.80
CA ALA A 51 23.23 26.32 32.24
C ALA A 51 22.12 27.15 32.92
N ARG A 52 21.10 26.55 33.57
CA ARG A 52 20.99 25.42 34.54
C ARG A 52 21.26 25.79 36.02
N THR A 53 20.23 26.34 36.68
CA THR A 53 19.85 26.08 38.08
C THR A 53 18.34 26.36 38.16
N ARG A 54 17.40 25.45 38.47
CA ARG A 54 17.26 24.31 39.40
C ARG A 54 16.82 24.74 40.81
N CYS A 55 15.64 24.23 41.21
CA CYS A 55 15.02 24.22 42.55
C CYS A 55 14.40 25.52 43.11
N GLY A 56 13.14 25.41 43.56
CA GLY A 56 12.40 26.38 44.38
C GLY A 56 10.99 25.87 44.68
N ARG A 57 10.74 25.33 45.89
CA ARG A 57 9.44 24.79 46.34
C ARG A 57 8.76 25.71 47.36
N ALA A 58 7.51 26.11 47.10
CA ALA A 58 6.41 26.31 48.06
C ALA A 58 5.12 26.51 47.23
N ARG A 59 3.98 25.82 47.37
CA ARG A 59 3.12 25.39 48.50
C ARG A 59 2.34 26.50 49.24
N ALA A 60 1.12 26.70 48.73
CA ALA A 60 -0.17 26.72 49.45
C ALA A 60 -0.58 27.94 50.32
N GLY A 61 -1.89 28.23 50.27
CA GLY A 61 -2.60 29.30 50.98
C GLY A 61 -3.82 29.77 50.15
N THR A 62 -4.92 29.01 50.05
CA THR A 62 -6.10 29.02 50.96
C THR A 62 -6.78 30.39 51.11
N GLY A 63 -8.01 30.51 50.59
CA GLY A 63 -8.88 31.69 50.79
C GLY A 63 -10.22 31.52 50.06
N THR A 64 -11.30 31.27 50.80
CA THR A 64 -12.66 31.03 50.30
C THR A 64 -13.61 32.15 50.70
N CYS A 65 -14.50 32.59 49.79
CA CYS A 65 -15.96 32.74 49.98
C CYS A 65 -16.61 33.52 48.82
N ALA A 66 -17.95 33.49 48.74
CA ALA A 66 -18.81 34.12 47.71
C ALA A 66 -19.91 34.97 48.43
N PRO A 67 -21.17 35.10 47.95
CA PRO A 67 -21.72 35.34 46.61
C PRO A 67 -22.70 36.55 46.55
N VAL A 68 -23.01 37.05 45.34
CA VAL A 68 -24.23 37.85 44.97
C VAL A 68 -24.51 37.50 43.50
N ALA A 69 -25.63 37.00 42.97
CA ALA A 69 -27.09 37.07 43.24
C ALA A 69 -27.83 38.01 42.25
N GLU A 70 -28.93 37.47 41.67
CA GLU A 70 -30.11 38.17 41.12
C GLU A 70 -29.98 39.02 39.81
N ALA A 71 -31.02 39.17 38.96
CA ALA A 71 -32.36 38.54 38.91
C ALA A 71 -32.95 38.55 37.46
N ALA A 72 -34.11 37.92 37.27
CA ALA A 72 -34.98 38.08 36.10
C ALA A 72 -36.46 38.28 36.52
N PRO A 73 -37.18 39.24 35.91
CA PRO A 73 -38.62 39.09 35.54
C PRO A 73 -39.03 39.89 34.27
N VAL A 74 -40.22 39.80 33.63
CA VAL A 74 -41.32 38.81 33.46
C VAL A 74 -42.10 39.16 32.14
N ALA A 75 -43.15 38.40 31.81
CA ALA A 75 -44.07 38.45 30.66
C ALA A 75 -44.85 39.78 30.36
N GLU A 76 -45.41 39.86 29.12
CA GLU A 76 -46.80 40.26 28.71
C GLU A 76 -46.86 40.59 27.17
N ILE A 77 -47.98 40.60 26.41
CA ILE A 77 -49.22 39.77 26.39
C ILE A 77 -49.91 39.81 24.98
N ALA A 78 -50.75 38.81 24.66
CA ALA A 78 -51.83 38.71 23.63
C ALA A 78 -51.79 39.35 22.19
N ALA A 79 -51.81 38.45 21.18
CA ALA A 79 -52.78 38.27 20.05
C ALA A 79 -53.39 39.43 19.19
N ILE A 80 -53.60 39.19 17.87
CA ILE A 80 -54.94 39.12 17.21
C ILE A 80 -54.93 38.79 15.67
N ARG A 81 -55.87 37.89 15.27
CA ARG A 81 -56.54 37.62 13.95
C ARG A 81 -55.82 37.52 12.57
N GLU A 82 -55.94 36.30 12.02
CA GLU A 82 -56.73 35.90 10.81
C GLU A 82 -56.81 36.77 9.53
N ARG A 83 -56.63 36.11 8.37
CA ARG A 83 -57.65 36.03 7.30
C ARG A 83 -57.63 34.67 6.59
N ARG A 84 -58.78 34.22 6.08
CA ARG A 84 -58.99 32.93 5.38
C ARG A 84 -59.38 33.11 3.90
N ALA A 85 -58.96 32.19 3.04
CA ALA A 85 -59.73 31.61 1.93
C ALA A 85 -58.97 30.33 1.48
N ALA A 86 -59.45 29.07 1.50
CA ALA A 86 -60.77 28.43 1.57
C ALA A 86 -61.50 28.22 0.22
N PHE A 87 -61.30 27.04 -0.40
CA PHE A 87 -62.26 26.30 -1.24
C PHE A 87 -61.72 24.88 -1.58
N SER A 88 -62.54 23.94 -2.05
CA SER A 88 -63.35 23.01 -1.23
C SER A 88 -63.86 21.82 -2.07
N LEU A 89 -63.81 20.59 -1.52
CA LEU A 89 -64.64 19.40 -1.78
C LEU A 89 -65.08 18.97 -3.21
N SER A 90 -64.61 17.79 -3.65
CA SER A 90 -65.38 16.60 -4.15
C SER A 90 -64.40 15.63 -4.85
N SER A 91 -64.31 14.32 -4.62
CA SER A 91 -65.27 13.19 -4.45
C SER A 91 -65.76 12.58 -5.78
N ALA A 92 -66.00 11.25 -5.77
CA ALA A 92 -66.63 10.41 -6.83
C ALA A 92 -65.78 9.81 -7.99
N ARG A 93 -65.27 8.60 -7.74
CA ARG A 93 -65.44 7.33 -8.49
C ARG A 93 -65.70 7.31 -10.04
N ARG A 94 -65.08 6.29 -10.67
CA ARG A 94 -65.48 5.44 -11.85
C ARG A 94 -64.66 5.57 -13.16
N ARG A 95 -64.02 4.46 -13.52
CA ARG A 95 -63.70 3.92 -14.88
C ARG A 95 -65.02 3.61 -15.66
N PRO A 96 -65.07 3.38 -17.01
CA PRO A 96 -64.24 2.36 -17.71
C PRO A 96 -64.00 2.51 -19.25
N ALA A 97 -63.54 1.40 -19.86
CA ALA A 97 -63.46 1.02 -21.29
C ALA A 97 -62.24 1.53 -22.10
N GLY A 98 -61.60 0.69 -22.95
CA GLY A 98 -61.79 -0.77 -23.13
C GLY A 98 -60.85 -1.44 -24.15
N SER A 99 -60.89 -2.80 -24.21
CA SER A 99 -60.18 -3.74 -25.13
C SER A 99 -58.63 -3.70 -25.15
N SER A 100 -57.90 -4.81 -25.33
CA SER A 100 -58.20 -6.25 -25.56
C SER A 100 -57.19 -7.12 -24.78
N ALA A 101 -57.60 -8.13 -23.99
CA ALA A 101 -57.69 -9.58 -24.34
C ALA A 101 -56.37 -10.22 -24.82
N ALA A 102 -55.88 -11.38 -24.33
CA ALA A 102 -56.32 -12.34 -23.26
C ALA A 102 -55.05 -12.90 -22.55
N GLY A 103 -55.02 -13.56 -21.38
CA GLY A 103 -55.81 -14.70 -20.84
C GLY A 103 -55.06 -16.02 -21.13
N SER A 104 -55.13 -17.14 -20.37
CA SER A 104 -55.74 -17.54 -19.08
C SER A 104 -55.14 -18.94 -18.71
N TRP A 105 -55.05 -19.51 -17.50
CA TRP A 105 -55.39 -19.20 -16.09
C TRP A 105 -54.37 -19.95 -15.16
N ALA A 106 -54.28 -19.78 -13.83
CA ALA A 106 -54.93 -20.57 -12.74
C ALA A 106 -55.23 -22.07 -13.01
N GLY A 107 -55.15 -23.02 -12.06
CA GLY A 107 -54.73 -22.99 -10.64
C GLY A 107 -55.14 -24.27 -9.88
N CYS A 108 -54.66 -24.45 -8.64
CA CYS A 108 -54.97 -25.55 -7.68
C CYS A 108 -54.49 -26.99 -8.03
N GLY A 109 -54.19 -27.78 -6.98
CA GLY A 109 -53.85 -29.21 -7.08
C GLY A 109 -52.87 -29.68 -6.00
N SER A 110 -53.38 -30.19 -4.87
CA SER A 110 -52.59 -30.85 -3.82
C SER A 110 -52.79 -32.37 -3.89
N PHE A 111 -51.71 -33.15 -3.80
CA PHE A 111 -51.76 -34.59 -3.52
C PHE A 111 -50.44 -35.07 -2.90
N SER A 112 -50.53 -36.03 -1.98
CA SER A 112 -49.39 -36.68 -1.30
C SER A 112 -49.22 -38.13 -1.75
N ASP A 113 -48.01 -38.67 -1.54
CA ASP A 113 -47.66 -40.11 -1.45
C ASP A 113 -47.89 -40.97 -2.73
N MET A 114 -46.98 -41.87 -3.16
CA MET A 114 -46.01 -42.69 -2.42
C MET A 114 -44.74 -43.07 -3.22
N ALA A 115 -43.72 -43.54 -2.48
CA ALA A 115 -42.68 -44.54 -2.83
C ALA A 115 -41.63 -44.24 -3.93
N GLY A 116 -40.36 -44.67 -3.71
CA GLY A 116 -39.50 -44.92 -4.87
C GLY A 116 -37.96 -45.15 -4.84
N VAL A 117 -37.24 -45.17 -3.71
CA VAL A 117 -35.79 -45.61 -3.63
C VAL A 117 -34.74 -44.66 -4.31
N PRO A 118 -33.47 -44.54 -3.83
CA PRO A 118 -32.59 -43.41 -4.20
C PRO A 118 -31.35 -43.73 -5.09
N PRO A 119 -30.84 -42.75 -5.87
CA PRO A 119 -29.55 -42.83 -6.56
C PRO A 119 -28.35 -42.41 -5.67
N ARG A 120 -27.81 -43.40 -4.96
CA ARG A 120 -26.38 -43.65 -4.63
C ARG A 120 -25.40 -42.49 -4.38
N ARG A 121 -24.69 -42.60 -3.26
CA ARG A 121 -23.40 -41.92 -2.96
C ARG A 121 -22.39 -42.08 -4.10
N TRP A 122 -21.72 -41.01 -4.48
CA TRP A 122 -20.48 -41.09 -5.27
C TRP A 122 -19.27 -41.22 -4.34
N HIS A 123 -18.58 -42.36 -4.41
CA HIS A 123 -17.31 -42.57 -3.72
C HIS A 123 -16.16 -41.96 -4.51
N THR A 124 -15.47 -40.97 -3.95
CA THR A 124 -14.23 -40.40 -4.51
C THR A 124 -13.07 -41.38 -4.33
N CYS A 125 -13.00 -42.41 -5.16
CA CYS A 125 -11.88 -43.35 -5.16
C CYS A 125 -10.67 -42.76 -5.90
N VAL A 126 -9.46 -43.00 -5.39
CA VAL A 126 -8.22 -42.39 -5.90
C VAL A 126 -7.73 -43.13 -7.14
N LEU A 127 -7.66 -42.43 -8.28
CA LEU A 127 -6.92 -42.84 -9.47
C LEU A 127 -5.89 -41.77 -9.83
N GLY A 128 -4.63 -42.02 -9.49
CA GLY A 128 -3.51 -41.15 -9.86
C GLY A 128 -2.92 -41.56 -11.21
N MET A 129 -2.63 -40.58 -12.08
CA MET A 129 -2.01 -40.82 -13.39
C MET A 129 -0.80 -39.90 -13.60
N PHE A 130 0.40 -40.45 -13.42
CA PHE A 130 1.68 -39.75 -13.66
C PHE A 130 2.17 -39.97 -15.10
N PRO A 131 2.66 -38.93 -15.81
CA PRO A 131 3.37 -39.10 -17.08
C PRO A 131 4.91 -39.18 -16.88
N ARG A 132 5.47 -40.39 -16.96
CA ARG A 132 6.92 -40.69 -17.04
C ARG A 132 7.12 -42.09 -17.66
N PRO A 133 8.31 -42.43 -18.21
CA PRO A 133 9.16 -41.63 -19.08
C PRO A 133 9.65 -42.44 -20.32
N LEU A 134 10.11 -41.78 -21.39
CA LEU A 134 10.77 -42.48 -22.49
C LEU A 134 12.29 -42.63 -22.24
N ARG A 135 12.72 -43.86 -21.98
CA ARG A 135 14.11 -44.34 -22.07
C ARG A 135 14.11 -45.68 -22.77
N VAL A 136 15.06 -45.89 -23.69
CA VAL A 136 15.38 -47.20 -24.27
C VAL A 136 16.89 -47.45 -24.06
N SER A 137 17.25 -48.67 -23.70
CA SER A 137 18.62 -49.08 -23.37
C SER A 137 19.34 -49.75 -24.54
N LEU A 138 20.68 -49.72 -24.53
CA LEU A 138 21.52 -50.52 -25.43
C LEU A 138 21.53 -52.01 -25.03
N THR A 139 21.51 -52.89 -26.02
CA THR A 139 22.06 -54.26 -25.98
C THR A 139 22.82 -54.55 -27.29
N ARG A 140 23.34 -55.77 -27.47
CA ARG A 140 24.62 -56.04 -28.18
C ARG A 140 24.55 -57.29 -29.06
N SER A 141 25.52 -57.43 -30.00
CA SER A 141 25.76 -58.57 -30.93
C SER A 141 24.85 -58.66 -32.18
N GLY A 142 25.25 -59.30 -33.29
CA GLY A 142 26.62 -59.68 -33.69
C GLY A 142 26.76 -60.81 -34.73
N ARG A 143 27.59 -60.59 -35.76
CA ARG A 143 28.18 -61.54 -36.76
C ARG A 143 27.23 -62.22 -37.80
N GLY A 144 27.78 -62.38 -39.01
CA GLY A 144 27.32 -63.33 -40.06
C GLY A 144 26.20 -62.82 -40.99
N GLY A 145 26.22 -62.98 -42.32
CA GLY A 145 27.34 -63.31 -43.22
C GLY A 145 27.03 -64.41 -44.26
N ALA A 146 26.77 -64.03 -45.51
CA ALA A 146 26.79 -64.92 -46.68
C ALA A 146 27.00 -64.15 -48.00
N CYS A 147 27.74 -64.75 -48.93
CA CYS A 147 27.96 -64.37 -50.34
C CYS A 147 27.31 -65.48 -51.24
N PRO A 148 27.41 -65.52 -52.59
CA PRO A 148 28.25 -64.72 -53.51
C PRO A 148 27.58 -64.22 -54.82
N GLY A 149 28.33 -63.44 -55.61
CA GLY A 149 27.99 -63.02 -56.98
C GLY A 149 29.20 -62.43 -57.73
N CYS A 150 29.87 -63.28 -58.51
CA CYS A 150 31.04 -63.10 -59.39
C CYS A 150 31.50 -61.69 -59.84
N GLY A 151 32.84 -61.49 -59.94
CA GLY A 151 33.46 -60.41 -60.73
C GLY A 151 34.91 -60.09 -60.33
N TYR A 152 35.85 -60.01 -61.29
CA TYR A 152 37.29 -59.77 -61.03
C TYR A 152 37.77 -58.35 -61.40
N ARG A 153 39.00 -58.04 -60.97
CA ARG A 153 39.77 -56.78 -61.03
C ARG A 153 40.61 -56.65 -62.34
N PRO A 154 41.44 -55.60 -62.60
CA PRO A 154 41.40 -54.15 -62.22
C PRO A 154 41.99 -53.15 -63.28
N VAL A 155 42.21 -51.87 -62.88
CA VAL A 155 43.23 -50.88 -63.36
C VAL A 155 43.09 -50.26 -64.78
N GLY A 156 43.25 -48.93 -64.86
CA GLY A 156 43.58 -48.22 -66.12
C GLY A 156 43.31 -46.70 -66.13
N ARG A 157 44.32 -45.87 -66.42
CA ARG A 157 44.23 -44.47 -66.89
C ARG A 157 44.90 -44.43 -68.28
N PRO A 158 44.44 -43.62 -69.26
CA PRO A 158 44.99 -42.25 -69.38
C PRO A 158 44.08 -41.18 -70.04
N HIS A 159 44.56 -39.93 -70.03
CA HIS A 159 44.23 -38.82 -70.97
C HIS A 159 45.01 -39.02 -72.32
N PRO A 160 44.96 -38.20 -73.41
CA PRO A 160 44.79 -36.72 -73.43
C PRO A 160 44.17 -36.06 -74.71
N TRP A 161 44.17 -34.71 -74.75
CA TRP A 161 43.82 -33.78 -75.87
C TRP A 161 42.41 -33.91 -76.53
N GLY A 162 41.85 -32.88 -77.17
CA GLY A 162 42.21 -31.45 -77.17
C GLY A 162 41.71 -30.69 -78.40
N ALA A 163 41.06 -29.53 -78.20
CA ALA A 163 40.73 -28.58 -79.27
C ALA A 163 40.77 -27.13 -78.72
N ARG A 164 41.22 -26.17 -79.54
CA ARG A 164 41.24 -24.73 -79.22
C ARG A 164 40.68 -23.92 -80.39
N THR A 165 40.06 -22.79 -80.07
CA THR A 165 39.98 -21.62 -80.96
C THR A 165 40.46 -20.38 -80.19
N HIS A 166 41.25 -19.55 -80.84
CA HIS A 166 41.69 -18.22 -80.36
C HIS A 166 40.77 -17.14 -80.99
N VAL A 167 40.58 -15.92 -80.47
CA VAL A 167 41.40 -14.69 -80.63
C VAL A 167 40.59 -13.50 -80.01
N ARG A 168 41.10 -12.38 -79.47
CA ARG A 168 42.36 -12.03 -78.76
C ARG A 168 42.26 -10.58 -78.19
N TRP A 169 41.97 -10.43 -76.88
CA TRP A 169 42.34 -9.27 -76.02
C TRP A 169 41.83 -7.83 -76.28
N GLN A 170 41.30 -7.18 -75.22
CA GLN A 170 41.97 -6.03 -74.56
C GLN A 170 41.44 -5.84 -73.11
N ALA A 171 42.04 -4.93 -72.32
CA ALA A 171 41.82 -4.85 -70.87
C ALA A 171 41.67 -3.42 -70.32
N GLY A 172 40.81 -3.24 -69.33
CA GLY A 172 40.65 -1.99 -68.57
C GLY A 172 39.54 -2.09 -67.50
N GLY A 173 39.72 -1.43 -66.35
CA GLY A 173 38.71 -1.33 -65.29
C GLY A 173 39.06 -2.08 -63.98
N ARG A 174 39.18 -1.34 -62.87
CA ARG A 174 39.51 -1.89 -61.55
C ARG A 174 38.31 -2.62 -60.91
N ARG A 175 38.43 -3.92 -60.64
CA ARG A 175 37.53 -4.61 -59.68
C ARG A 175 38.00 -4.36 -58.25
N GLY A 176 37.20 -3.64 -57.47
CA GLY A 176 37.43 -3.50 -56.02
C GLY A 176 37.24 -4.84 -55.30
N ARG A 177 38.15 -5.20 -54.39
CA ARG A 177 37.99 -6.38 -53.53
C ARG A 177 37.01 -6.07 -52.40
N LEU A 178 35.87 -6.74 -52.38
CA LEU A 178 35.07 -6.89 -51.17
C LEU A 178 35.79 -7.87 -50.23
N SER A 179 36.54 -7.33 -49.26
CA SER A 179 37.10 -8.12 -48.17
C SER A 179 35.98 -8.55 -47.20
N PRO A 180 35.85 -9.83 -46.84
CA PRO A 180 34.85 -10.27 -45.86
C PRO A 180 35.20 -9.73 -44.47
N MET A 181 34.29 -8.98 -43.84
CA MET A 181 34.47 -8.52 -42.45
C MET A 181 34.42 -9.72 -41.50
N THR A 182 35.53 -9.99 -40.81
CA THR A 182 35.70 -11.21 -40.02
C THR A 182 34.94 -11.17 -38.69
N THR A 183 34.09 -12.18 -38.48
CA THR A 183 33.19 -12.34 -37.33
C THR A 183 33.92 -12.89 -36.10
N HIS A 184 34.55 -12.02 -35.30
CA HIS A 184 35.34 -12.42 -34.11
C HIS A 184 34.88 -11.80 -32.78
N GLY A 185 33.58 -11.91 -32.48
CA GLY A 185 33.01 -11.53 -31.18
C GLY A 185 33.23 -12.57 -30.06
N ARG A 186 34.43 -12.62 -29.46
CA ARG A 186 34.73 -13.50 -28.30
C ARG A 186 34.45 -12.81 -26.95
N ILE A 187 33.24 -12.99 -26.41
CA ILE A 187 32.81 -12.40 -25.12
C ILE A 187 33.40 -13.20 -23.93
N ARG A 188 34.24 -12.55 -23.09
CA ARG A 188 34.93 -13.17 -21.93
C ARG A 188 34.97 -12.26 -20.68
N THR A 189 33.84 -12.08 -19.97
CA THR A 189 33.67 -11.31 -18.70
C THR A 189 34.14 -9.84 -18.70
N GLY A 190 35.41 -9.54 -18.98
CA GLY A 190 35.82 -8.29 -19.63
C GLY A 190 35.33 -8.16 -21.07
N GLY A 191 34.22 -8.82 -21.41
CA GLY A 191 33.50 -8.76 -22.68
C GLY A 191 32.08 -8.23 -22.54
N LEU A 192 31.68 -7.74 -21.35
CA LEU A 192 30.63 -6.73 -21.26
C LEU A 192 31.13 -5.47 -21.97
N ASP A 193 30.30 -4.83 -22.77
CA ASP A 193 30.61 -3.52 -23.34
C ASP A 193 30.68 -2.44 -22.25
N ILE A 194 31.08 -1.23 -22.63
CA ILE A 194 31.21 -0.11 -21.69
C ILE A 194 29.89 0.25 -21.00
N SER A 195 28.75 0.19 -21.70
CA SER A 195 27.46 0.62 -21.14
C SER A 195 26.92 -0.43 -20.15
N ALA A 196 27.08 -1.72 -20.46
CA ALA A 196 26.82 -2.79 -19.48
C ALA A 196 27.75 -2.71 -18.26
N ARG A 197 28.96 -2.16 -18.40
CA ARG A 197 29.86 -1.90 -17.26
C ARG A 197 29.45 -0.68 -16.44
N ALA A 198 29.02 0.42 -17.06
CA ALA A 198 28.42 1.55 -16.35
C ALA A 198 27.18 1.11 -15.54
N GLY A 199 26.29 0.31 -16.15
CA GLY A 199 25.18 -0.33 -15.46
C GLY A 199 25.62 -1.27 -14.35
N PHE A 200 26.64 -2.12 -14.55
CA PHE A 200 27.15 -3.03 -13.52
C PHE A 200 27.71 -2.28 -12.30
N LEU A 201 28.41 -1.16 -12.51
CA LEU A 201 28.91 -0.29 -11.44
C LEU A 201 27.76 0.39 -10.69
N LEU A 202 26.70 0.84 -11.38
CA LEU A 202 25.50 1.39 -10.76
C LEU A 202 24.70 0.34 -9.97
N GLY A 203 24.56 -0.87 -10.51
CA GLY A 203 23.97 -2.01 -9.80
C GLY A 203 24.73 -2.33 -8.52
N ALA A 204 26.08 -2.41 -8.58
CA ALA A 204 26.92 -2.63 -7.41
C ALA A 204 26.83 -1.49 -6.38
N PHE A 205 26.81 -0.23 -6.81
CA PHE A 205 26.58 0.92 -5.93
C PHE A 205 25.20 0.86 -5.26
N ALA A 206 24.15 0.52 -6.02
CA ALA A 206 22.80 0.34 -5.50
C ALA A 206 22.70 -0.82 -4.48
N THR A 207 23.46 -1.91 -4.66
CA THR A 207 23.62 -2.97 -3.65
C THR A 207 24.01 -2.35 -2.30
N GLY A 208 25.00 -1.45 -2.30
CA GLY A 208 25.46 -0.75 -1.10
C GLY A 208 24.42 0.20 -0.50
N VAL A 209 23.79 1.05 -1.31
CA VAL A 209 22.79 2.03 -0.82
C VAL A 209 21.50 1.34 -0.33
N SER A 210 21.18 0.14 -0.82
CA SER A 210 19.99 -0.64 -0.42
C SER A 210 19.92 -1.00 1.07
N TYR A 211 21.03 -0.87 1.80
CA TYR A 211 21.10 -1.10 3.25
C TYR A 211 20.69 0.10 4.11
N GLN A 212 20.40 1.28 3.54
CA GLN A 212 19.80 2.37 4.32
C GLN A 212 18.43 1.93 4.90
N PRO A 213 18.09 2.29 6.16
CA PRO A 213 16.81 1.95 6.76
C PRO A 213 15.65 2.70 6.07
N ASN A 214 14.42 2.25 6.25
CA ASN A 214 13.22 2.95 5.78
C ASN A 214 12.27 3.20 6.95
N LEU A 215 10.97 2.93 6.86
CA LEU A 215 10.06 3.27 7.96
C LEU A 215 10.23 2.31 9.14
N LEU A 216 10.30 1.00 8.87
CA LEU A 216 10.39 -0.04 9.88
C LEU A 216 11.73 -0.79 9.86
N SER A 217 11.93 -1.61 10.88
CA SER A 217 12.89 -2.71 10.92
C SER A 217 12.52 -3.78 9.88
N ARG A 218 13.48 -4.62 9.47
CA ARG A 218 13.26 -5.57 8.36
C ARG A 218 14.08 -6.84 8.46
N ALA A 219 13.46 -7.95 8.08
CA ALA A 219 14.12 -9.25 8.10
C ALA A 219 15.19 -9.37 6.99
N THR A 220 16.09 -10.34 7.15
CA THR A 220 17.10 -10.68 6.12
C THR A 220 16.46 -10.97 4.75
N ARG A 221 15.26 -11.57 4.73
CA ARG A 221 14.50 -11.85 3.50
C ARG A 221 14.15 -10.57 2.76
N ASP A 222 13.59 -9.60 3.48
CA ASP A 222 13.09 -8.35 2.91
C ASP A 222 14.25 -7.51 2.39
N GLN A 223 15.35 -7.45 3.16
CA GLN A 223 16.59 -6.83 2.69
C GLN A 223 17.11 -7.47 1.40
N ALA A 224 17.10 -8.80 1.28
CA ALA A 224 17.56 -9.48 0.06
C ALA A 224 16.68 -9.15 -1.16
N LEU A 225 15.36 -9.00 -0.97
CA LEU A 225 14.43 -8.53 -2.01
C LEU A 225 14.70 -7.07 -2.40
N ILE A 226 14.84 -6.17 -1.41
CA ILE A 226 15.14 -4.74 -1.62
C ILE A 226 16.46 -4.58 -2.39
N THR A 227 17.51 -5.28 -1.95
CA THR A 227 18.82 -5.28 -2.61
C THR A 227 18.72 -5.83 -4.03
N GLY A 228 18.05 -6.97 -4.24
CA GLY A 228 17.84 -7.53 -5.58
C GLY A 228 17.15 -6.55 -6.55
N VAL A 229 16.06 -5.91 -6.11
CA VAL A 229 15.32 -4.92 -6.92
C VAL A 229 16.16 -3.67 -7.18
N ALA A 230 16.85 -3.13 -6.18
CA ALA A 230 17.70 -1.95 -6.31
C ALA A 230 18.82 -2.18 -7.33
N THR A 231 19.54 -3.30 -7.16
CA THR A 231 20.67 -3.70 -7.99
C THR A 231 20.26 -4.00 -9.43
N ALA A 232 19.15 -4.71 -9.64
CA ALA A 232 18.63 -4.98 -10.98
C ALA A 232 18.13 -3.72 -11.69
N THR A 233 17.37 -2.86 -11.00
CA THR A 233 16.82 -1.62 -11.58
C THR A 233 17.94 -0.66 -11.96
N ALA A 234 18.94 -0.46 -11.09
CA ALA A 234 20.08 0.40 -11.37
C ALA A 234 20.98 -0.14 -12.49
N PHE A 235 21.11 -1.47 -12.60
CA PHE A 235 21.81 -2.11 -13.71
C PHE A 235 21.12 -1.89 -15.05
N GLU A 236 19.84 -2.24 -15.16
CA GLU A 236 19.09 -2.16 -16.42
C GLU A 236 18.97 -0.70 -16.89
N TRP A 237 18.56 0.21 -15.99
CA TRP A 237 18.47 1.64 -16.29
C TRP A 237 19.84 2.21 -16.68
N GLY A 238 20.89 1.88 -15.94
CA GLY A 238 22.26 2.31 -16.24
C GLY A 238 22.73 1.83 -17.61
N THR A 239 22.50 0.55 -17.91
CA THR A 239 22.90 -0.11 -19.16
C THR A 239 22.17 0.47 -20.38
N ALA A 240 20.86 0.71 -20.26
CA ALA A 240 20.05 1.33 -21.30
C ALA A 240 20.40 2.82 -21.51
N ALA A 241 20.38 3.64 -20.45
CA ALA A 241 20.62 5.08 -20.54
C ALA A 241 22.05 5.41 -21.00
N HIS A 242 23.06 4.69 -20.49
CA HIS A 242 24.44 4.88 -20.94
C HIS A 242 24.62 4.54 -22.43
N SER A 243 23.88 3.55 -22.95
CA SER A 243 23.95 3.23 -24.38
C SER A 243 23.50 4.38 -25.28
N PHE A 244 22.63 5.28 -24.79
CA PHE A 244 22.20 6.49 -25.48
C PHE A 244 23.25 7.62 -25.42
N LEU A 245 23.93 7.80 -24.28
CA LEU A 245 25.11 8.69 -24.19
C LEU A 245 26.21 8.21 -25.16
N ARG A 246 26.49 6.90 -25.18
CA ARG A 246 27.45 6.29 -26.10
C ARG A 246 27.05 6.41 -27.58
N SER A 247 25.75 6.29 -27.89
CA SER A 247 25.20 6.57 -29.23
C SER A 247 25.39 8.04 -29.64
N THR A 248 25.36 8.96 -28.68
CA THR A 248 25.68 10.39 -28.92
C THR A 248 27.19 10.61 -29.13
N ALA A 249 28.05 9.97 -28.32
CA ALA A 249 29.51 10.07 -28.42
C ALA A 249 30.06 9.55 -29.76
N ASP A 250 29.44 8.51 -30.33
CA ASP A 250 29.81 7.93 -31.62
C ASP A 250 29.37 8.78 -32.83
N ARG A 251 28.62 9.88 -32.62
CA ARG A 251 28.26 10.89 -33.64
C ARG A 251 29.17 12.13 -33.65
N LEU A 252 30.09 12.26 -32.69
CA LEU A 252 31.05 13.36 -32.68
C LEU A 252 32.11 13.18 -33.78
N PRO A 253 32.68 14.26 -34.37
CA PRO A 253 33.65 14.17 -35.47
C PRO A 253 34.90 13.32 -35.18
N VAL A 254 35.25 13.13 -33.90
CA VAL A 254 36.40 12.34 -33.45
C VAL A 254 36.00 10.91 -33.04
N GLY A 255 34.74 10.50 -33.23
CA GLY A 255 34.15 9.22 -32.79
C GLY A 255 34.59 7.97 -33.58
N GLY A 256 35.80 7.97 -34.12
CA GLY A 256 36.36 6.88 -34.95
C GLY A 256 37.19 5.85 -34.17
N GLU A 257 37.73 4.88 -34.92
CA GLU A 257 38.94 4.17 -34.48
C GLU A 257 40.14 5.13 -34.45
N PRO A 258 41.18 4.88 -33.65
CA PRO A 258 41.35 3.75 -32.73
C PRO A 258 40.48 3.86 -31.46
N LEU A 259 40.29 2.72 -30.77
CA LEU A 259 39.69 2.57 -29.44
C LEU A 259 39.91 3.74 -28.46
N ARG A 260 41.12 4.32 -28.42
CA ARG A 260 41.46 5.49 -27.58
C ARG A 260 40.58 6.71 -27.89
N ASN A 261 40.31 6.98 -29.18
CA ASN A 261 39.48 8.11 -29.60
C ASN A 261 38.02 7.88 -29.18
N ARG A 262 37.49 6.66 -29.31
CA ARG A 262 36.17 6.31 -28.77
C ARG A 262 36.11 6.52 -27.26
N ALA A 263 37.09 6.09 -26.49
CA ALA A 263 37.08 6.29 -25.04
C ALA A 263 37.15 7.78 -24.65
N VAL A 264 37.90 8.59 -25.41
CA VAL A 264 37.93 10.04 -25.23
C VAL A 264 36.58 10.70 -25.58
N THR A 265 35.92 10.33 -26.68
CA THR A 265 34.59 10.91 -27.00
C THR A 265 33.51 10.46 -26.03
N GLY A 266 33.59 9.25 -25.48
CA GLY A 266 32.73 8.78 -24.39
C GLY A 266 32.88 9.64 -23.15
N ALA A 267 34.10 9.74 -22.62
CA ALA A 267 34.41 10.55 -21.45
C ALA A 267 34.03 12.04 -21.61
N ILE A 268 34.11 12.61 -22.81
CA ILE A 268 33.64 13.99 -23.08
C ILE A 268 32.12 14.10 -22.97
N VAL A 269 31.36 13.16 -23.56
CA VAL A 269 29.89 13.16 -23.46
C VAL A 269 29.44 12.87 -22.03
N ASP A 270 30.08 11.93 -21.32
CA ASP A 270 29.75 11.63 -19.93
C ASP A 270 30.11 12.81 -19.00
N ALA A 271 31.28 13.45 -19.16
CA ALA A 271 31.60 14.66 -18.38
C ALA A 271 30.58 15.80 -18.63
N SER A 272 30.12 15.96 -19.87
CA SER A 272 29.08 16.93 -20.23
C SER A 272 27.72 16.58 -19.63
N ALA A 273 27.33 15.31 -19.69
CA ALA A 273 26.09 14.78 -19.11
C ALA A 273 26.10 14.86 -17.58
N LEU A 274 27.25 14.61 -16.95
CA LEU A 274 27.46 14.79 -15.51
C LEU A 274 27.27 16.25 -15.11
N ALA A 275 27.90 17.19 -15.83
CA ALA A 275 27.77 18.62 -15.59
C ALA A 275 26.32 19.11 -15.77
N ALA A 276 25.65 18.67 -16.83
CA ALA A 276 24.22 18.97 -17.07
C ALA A 276 23.32 18.39 -15.96
N GLY A 277 23.57 17.14 -15.54
CA GLY A 277 22.86 16.50 -14.44
C GLY A 277 23.04 17.25 -13.11
N ILE A 278 24.26 17.72 -12.82
CA ILE A 278 24.57 18.57 -11.66
C ILE A 278 23.82 19.91 -11.73
N ALA A 279 23.77 20.55 -12.90
CA ALA A 279 23.05 21.81 -13.11
C ALA A 279 21.55 21.64 -12.89
N VAL A 280 20.94 20.59 -13.46
CA VAL A 280 19.52 20.26 -13.25
C VAL A 280 19.23 19.94 -11.77
N CYS A 281 20.09 19.17 -11.09
CA CYS A 281 19.93 18.86 -9.67
C CYS A 281 20.02 20.09 -8.76
N ARG A 282 20.76 21.13 -9.17
CA ARG A 282 20.84 22.41 -8.45
C ARG A 282 19.64 23.32 -8.74
N GLY A 283 19.28 23.51 -10.01
CA GLY A 283 18.17 24.37 -10.41
C GLY A 283 16.79 23.82 -10.01
N ALA A 284 16.56 22.53 -10.21
CA ALA A 284 15.30 21.86 -9.90
C ALA A 284 15.34 21.15 -8.52
N SER A 285 15.87 21.79 -7.48
CA SER A 285 15.97 21.20 -6.14
C SER A 285 14.58 20.77 -5.58
N PRO A 286 14.48 19.68 -4.77
CA PRO A 286 13.19 19.22 -4.26
C PRO A 286 12.46 20.27 -3.42
N GLN A 287 11.16 20.38 -3.61
CA GLN A 287 10.24 21.14 -2.76
C GLN A 287 9.06 20.26 -2.34
N GLU A 288 8.50 20.53 -1.16
CA GLU A 288 7.21 19.95 -0.75
C GLU A 288 6.11 20.42 -1.72
N HIS A 289 5.08 19.60 -1.91
CA HIS A 289 3.99 19.85 -2.87
C HIS A 289 4.44 19.99 -4.35
N GLU A 290 5.70 19.65 -4.70
CA GLU A 290 6.19 19.86 -6.07
C GLU A 290 5.42 19.05 -7.13
N SER A 291 5.22 19.67 -8.31
CA SER A 291 4.49 19.06 -9.42
C SER A 291 5.24 17.91 -10.07
N THR A 292 4.50 16.93 -10.61
CA THR A 292 5.06 15.75 -11.30
C THR A 292 6.04 16.12 -12.41
N ARG A 293 5.77 17.19 -13.19
CA ARG A 293 6.69 17.68 -14.22
C ARG A 293 8.06 18.07 -13.65
N ARG A 294 8.11 18.77 -12.51
CA ARG A 294 9.36 19.15 -11.84
C ARG A 294 10.07 17.94 -11.26
N ALA A 295 9.33 17.04 -10.60
CA ALA A 295 9.88 15.80 -10.06
C ALA A 295 10.52 14.93 -11.15
N LEU A 296 9.90 14.83 -12.34
CA LEU A 296 10.43 14.10 -13.50
C LEU A 296 11.67 14.77 -14.11
N VAL A 297 11.71 16.10 -14.24
CA VAL A 297 12.92 16.83 -14.66
C VAL A 297 14.08 16.59 -13.69
N ARG A 298 13.81 16.66 -12.38
CA ARG A 298 14.79 16.37 -11.33
C ARG A 298 15.24 14.90 -11.37
N LEU A 299 14.33 13.95 -11.56
CA LEU A 299 14.64 12.52 -11.72
C LEU A 299 15.58 12.32 -12.91
N LEU A 300 15.25 12.87 -14.08
CA LEU A 300 16.10 12.78 -15.28
C LEU A 300 17.50 13.34 -14.99
N GLY A 301 17.60 14.52 -14.36
CA GLY A 301 18.88 15.10 -13.95
C GLY A 301 19.70 14.20 -13.01
N THR A 302 19.06 13.60 -11.98
CA THR A 302 19.74 12.66 -11.08
C THR A 302 20.15 11.36 -11.76
N SER A 303 19.33 10.86 -12.69
CA SER A 303 19.59 9.66 -13.48
C SER A 303 20.77 9.88 -14.43
N THR A 304 20.78 10.96 -15.20
CA THR A 304 21.88 11.32 -16.11
C THR A 304 23.19 11.52 -15.35
N LEU A 305 23.15 12.18 -14.18
CA LEU A 305 24.31 12.34 -13.29
C LEU A 305 24.88 10.98 -12.86
N ALA A 306 24.04 10.04 -12.42
CA ALA A 306 24.49 8.71 -11.99
C ALA A 306 25.04 7.87 -13.17
N VAL A 307 24.32 7.87 -14.30
CA VAL A 307 24.70 7.16 -15.54
C VAL A 307 26.07 7.63 -16.04
N ALA A 308 26.28 8.93 -16.12
CA ALA A 308 27.55 9.53 -16.53
C ALA A 308 28.70 9.25 -15.56
N ALA A 309 28.44 9.27 -14.24
CA ALA A 309 29.46 8.91 -13.25
C ALA A 309 29.90 7.44 -13.37
N GLY A 310 28.96 6.53 -13.64
CA GLY A 310 29.28 5.13 -13.96
C GLY A 310 30.04 4.97 -15.28
N GLY A 311 29.73 5.80 -16.27
CA GLY A 311 30.37 5.84 -17.58
C GLY A 311 31.83 6.26 -17.54
N LEU A 312 32.14 7.38 -16.87
CA LEU A 312 33.52 7.86 -16.68
C LEU A 312 34.43 6.81 -16.03
N VAL A 313 33.92 6.05 -15.05
CA VAL A 313 34.67 4.94 -14.43
C VAL A 313 34.82 3.76 -15.40
N ALA A 314 33.81 3.46 -16.22
CA ALA A 314 33.88 2.40 -17.22
C ALA A 314 34.83 2.72 -18.39
N ASP A 315 34.92 3.98 -18.83
CA ASP A 315 35.87 4.48 -19.83
C ASP A 315 37.30 4.51 -19.27
N ALA A 316 37.50 4.96 -18.03
CA ALA A 316 38.79 4.91 -17.34
C ALA A 316 39.33 3.47 -17.20
N LEU A 317 38.44 2.50 -17.00
CA LEU A 317 38.79 1.06 -16.99
C LEU A 317 39.04 0.49 -18.39
N GLU A 318 38.44 1.05 -19.44
CA GLU A 318 38.75 0.67 -20.83
C GLU A 318 40.14 1.17 -21.23
N LEU A 319 40.46 2.43 -20.94
CA LEU A 319 41.77 3.05 -21.18
C LEU A 319 42.92 2.31 -20.45
N ARG A 320 42.64 1.71 -19.29
CA ARG A 320 43.62 0.90 -18.53
C ARG A 320 43.80 -0.54 -19.05
N ARG A 321 42.95 -1.05 -19.95
CA ARG A 321 42.91 -2.49 -20.31
C ARG A 321 44.05 -2.99 -21.21
N GLY A 322 45.15 -2.23 -21.33
CA GLY A 322 46.40 -2.74 -21.91
C GLY A 322 47.09 -3.81 -21.04
N ALA A 323 46.76 -3.91 -19.75
CA ALA A 323 47.33 -4.87 -18.81
C ALA A 323 46.59 -6.22 -18.78
N ARG A 324 47.33 -7.31 -18.52
CA ARG A 324 46.84 -8.71 -18.53
C ARG A 324 45.85 -9.08 -17.40
N THR A 325 45.47 -8.14 -16.54
CA THR A 325 44.84 -8.36 -15.21
C THR A 325 43.34 -8.05 -15.13
N GLY A 326 42.74 -7.45 -16.18
CA GLY A 326 41.42 -6.80 -16.18
C GLY A 326 40.15 -7.62 -15.87
N ARG A 327 40.26 -8.83 -15.29
CA ARG A 327 39.15 -9.59 -14.68
C ARG A 327 39.05 -9.36 -13.17
N LEU A 328 40.19 -9.40 -12.46
CA LEU A 328 40.22 -9.18 -11.01
C LEU A 328 39.90 -7.72 -10.69
N GLU A 329 40.44 -6.79 -11.48
CA GLU A 329 40.18 -5.35 -11.38
C GLU A 329 38.68 -5.01 -11.48
N ALA A 330 37.96 -5.61 -12.45
CA ALA A 330 36.53 -5.35 -12.62
C ALA A 330 35.69 -5.84 -11.42
N GLY A 331 36.08 -6.95 -10.79
CA GLY A 331 35.47 -7.43 -9.55
C GLY A 331 35.79 -6.51 -8.36
N ALA A 332 37.05 -6.12 -8.21
CA ALA A 332 37.51 -5.22 -7.15
C ALA A 332 36.83 -3.85 -7.22
N VAL A 333 36.69 -3.25 -8.41
CA VAL A 333 36.01 -1.95 -8.56
C VAL A 333 34.51 -2.04 -8.29
N ALA A 334 33.85 -3.17 -8.60
CA ALA A 334 32.46 -3.38 -8.21
C ALA A 334 32.29 -3.54 -6.69
N LEU A 335 33.21 -4.24 -6.01
CA LEU A 335 33.23 -4.31 -4.54
C LEU A 335 33.46 -2.92 -3.92
N LEU A 336 34.37 -2.12 -4.49
CA LEU A 336 34.58 -0.72 -4.08
C LEU A 336 33.36 0.16 -4.34
N ALA A 337 32.65 -0.03 -5.45
CA ALA A 337 31.39 0.68 -5.74
C ALA A 337 30.29 0.34 -4.72
N GLY A 338 30.14 -0.94 -4.35
CA GLY A 338 29.23 -1.36 -3.29
C GLY A 338 29.61 -0.82 -1.91
N ALA A 339 30.90 -0.87 -1.55
CA ALA A 339 31.40 -0.27 -0.31
C ALA A 339 31.18 1.25 -0.27
N ALA A 340 31.44 1.97 -1.37
CA ALA A 340 31.17 3.39 -1.51
C ALA A 340 29.67 3.70 -1.41
N GLY A 341 28.81 2.88 -2.03
CA GLY A 341 27.36 2.96 -1.89
C GLY A 341 26.92 2.86 -0.43
N TYR A 342 27.36 1.82 0.27
CA TYR A 342 27.07 1.60 1.68
C TYR A 342 27.57 2.75 2.56
N LEU A 343 28.83 3.16 2.41
CA LEU A 343 29.40 4.29 3.17
C LEU A 343 28.70 5.62 2.86
N SER A 344 28.17 5.81 1.65
CA SER A 344 27.41 7.01 1.27
C SER A 344 26.07 7.14 2.02
N THR A 345 25.48 6.04 2.49
CA THR A 345 24.30 6.08 3.38
C THR A 345 24.62 6.76 4.71
N ARG A 346 25.89 6.71 5.15
CA ARG A 346 26.37 7.09 6.50
C ARG A 346 25.69 6.27 7.59
N PRO A 347 25.92 4.94 7.67
CA PRO A 347 25.11 4.02 8.49
C PRO A 347 25.06 4.40 9.98
N ARG A 348 26.14 4.94 10.55
CA ARG A 348 26.19 5.47 11.93
C ARG A 348 25.31 6.72 12.19
N LYS A 349 24.68 7.29 11.16
CA LYS A 349 23.78 8.45 11.21
C LYS A 349 22.42 8.18 10.57
N THR A 350 22.12 6.92 10.23
CA THR A 350 20.82 6.51 9.72
C THR A 350 20.05 5.73 10.79
N ARG A 351 18.74 5.99 10.91
CA ARG A 351 17.80 5.22 11.75
C ARG A 351 16.50 5.01 10.97
N ALA A 352 15.78 3.93 11.26
CA ALA A 352 14.42 3.75 10.73
C ALA A 352 13.46 4.77 11.35
N GLY A 353 12.24 4.86 10.82
CA GLY A 353 11.18 5.72 11.33
C GLY A 353 10.76 5.34 12.75
N SER A 354 10.54 4.06 12.99
CA SER A 354 10.23 3.46 14.30
C SER A 354 11.31 3.64 15.39
N PHE A 355 12.49 4.16 15.05
CA PHE A 355 13.59 4.47 15.99
C PHE A 355 13.93 5.97 16.00
N ASP A 356 12.93 6.79 15.72
CA ASP A 356 12.94 8.23 15.95
C ASP A 356 12.57 8.48 17.43
N PRO A 357 13.54 8.79 18.31
CA PRO A 357 13.31 8.73 19.75
C PRO A 357 12.41 9.87 20.21
N ASP A 358 11.37 9.53 20.96
CA ASP A 358 10.64 10.53 21.72
C ASP A 358 11.41 10.83 23.02
N PRO A 359 11.84 12.09 23.30
CA PRO A 359 12.43 12.45 24.58
C PRO A 359 11.53 12.16 25.78
N ASP A 360 10.21 11.98 25.58
CA ASP A 360 9.25 11.71 26.64
C ASP A 360 9.00 10.20 26.88
N GLU A 361 9.25 9.32 25.90
CA GLU A 361 9.16 7.84 26.04
C GLU A 361 10.52 7.12 26.13
N GLY A 362 11.63 7.76 25.78
CA GLY A 362 12.99 7.26 25.99
C GLY A 362 13.63 6.52 24.81
N GLU A 363 14.74 5.80 25.05
CA GLU A 363 15.51 5.10 23.99
C GLU A 363 14.91 3.73 23.61
N GLY A 364 13.59 3.69 23.38
CA GLY A 364 12.89 2.58 22.74
C GLY A 364 12.84 2.71 21.21
N GLY A 365 12.41 1.65 20.55
CA GLY A 365 11.79 1.72 19.23
C GLY A 365 10.31 1.36 19.36
N VAL A 366 9.44 1.99 18.59
CA VAL A 366 7.97 1.84 18.71
C VAL A 366 7.46 0.51 18.10
N GLU A 367 8.34 -0.39 17.67
CA GLU A 367 7.98 -1.68 17.05
C GLU A 367 7.99 -2.85 18.06
N ASP A 368 6.79 -3.37 18.38
CA ASP A 368 6.50 -4.70 18.94
C ASP A 368 7.46 -5.82 18.47
N VAL A 369 7.81 -5.84 17.17
CA VAL A 369 8.73 -6.83 16.59
C VAL A 369 9.92 -6.16 15.89
N HIS A 370 11.02 -5.95 16.61
CA HIS A 370 12.29 -5.51 16.00
C HIS A 370 12.93 -6.62 15.14
N ARG A 371 13.32 -6.27 13.91
CA ARG A 371 13.84 -7.19 12.88
C ARG A 371 15.20 -6.72 12.37
N GLU A 372 16.25 -7.45 12.72
CA GLU A 372 17.62 -7.13 12.29
C GLU A 372 18.13 -7.92 11.09
N VAL A 373 18.95 -7.27 10.26
CA VAL A 373 19.76 -7.91 9.23
C VAL A 373 21.15 -8.20 9.81
N SER A 374 21.37 -9.44 10.26
CA SER A 374 22.69 -9.92 10.70
C SER A 374 23.80 -9.54 9.71
N PRO A 375 24.90 -8.89 10.15
CA PRO A 375 25.97 -8.43 9.25
C PRO A 375 26.55 -9.53 8.34
N ALA A 376 26.71 -10.75 8.86
CA ALA A 376 27.16 -11.89 8.06
C ALA A 376 26.16 -12.26 6.94
N LYS A 377 24.85 -12.17 7.21
CA LYS A 377 23.80 -12.41 6.22
C LYS A 377 23.70 -11.25 5.21
N ALA A 378 23.96 -10.01 5.63
CA ALA A 378 24.08 -8.85 4.74
C ALA A 378 25.27 -9.00 3.76
N VAL A 379 26.48 -9.30 4.26
CA VAL A 379 27.65 -9.53 3.38
C VAL A 379 27.39 -10.69 2.42
N THR A 380 26.87 -11.82 2.92
CA THR A 380 26.57 -13.00 2.09
C THR A 380 25.54 -12.69 1.00
N SER A 381 24.42 -12.03 1.34
CA SER A 381 23.39 -11.67 0.35
C SER A 381 23.89 -10.63 -0.66
N GLY A 382 24.69 -9.64 -0.23
CA GLY A 382 25.34 -8.69 -1.12
C GLY A 382 26.27 -9.35 -2.15
N ILE A 383 27.06 -10.34 -1.72
CA ILE A 383 27.90 -11.16 -2.61
C ILE A 383 27.04 -11.97 -3.58
N VAL A 384 26.02 -12.68 -3.08
CA VAL A 384 25.11 -13.51 -3.91
C VAL A 384 24.37 -12.66 -4.95
N VAL A 385 23.83 -11.50 -4.58
CA VAL A 385 23.16 -10.58 -5.52
C VAL A 385 24.15 -10.03 -6.56
N THR A 386 25.39 -9.72 -6.16
CA THR A 386 26.43 -9.25 -7.09
C THR A 386 26.83 -10.33 -8.09
N LEU A 387 26.96 -11.60 -7.65
CA LEU A 387 27.22 -12.74 -8.53
C LEU A 387 26.03 -13.05 -9.45
N ALA A 388 24.80 -12.97 -8.94
CA ALA A 388 23.59 -13.10 -9.74
C ALA A 388 23.50 -12.00 -10.81
N LEU A 389 23.88 -10.75 -10.48
CA LEU A 389 23.93 -9.64 -11.44
C LEU A 389 24.92 -9.91 -12.58
N VAL A 390 26.07 -10.53 -12.30
CA VAL A 390 27.01 -10.96 -13.36
C VAL A 390 26.40 -12.02 -14.28
N GLY A 391 25.41 -12.80 -13.80
CA GLY A 391 24.58 -13.68 -14.62
C GLY A 391 23.57 -12.89 -15.47
N VAL A 392 22.77 -12.04 -14.83
CA VAL A 392 21.76 -11.18 -15.48
C VAL A 392 22.37 -10.32 -16.58
N ALA A 393 23.51 -9.66 -16.32
CA ALA A 393 24.19 -8.82 -17.30
C ALA A 393 24.65 -9.58 -18.57
N ARG A 394 24.95 -10.88 -18.46
CA ARG A 394 25.25 -11.72 -19.63
C ARG A 394 23.97 -12.13 -20.37
N ALA A 395 22.89 -12.40 -19.65
CA ALA A 395 21.59 -12.69 -20.25
C ALA A 395 21.04 -11.46 -21.00
N GLU A 396 21.09 -10.27 -20.39
CA GLU A 396 20.82 -8.97 -21.02
C GLU A 396 21.55 -8.86 -22.35
N SER A 397 22.88 -8.98 -22.35
CA SER A 397 23.69 -8.77 -23.55
C SER A 397 23.47 -9.81 -24.66
N VAL A 398 22.93 -10.99 -24.33
CA VAL A 398 22.47 -11.98 -25.33
C VAL A 398 21.10 -11.60 -25.89
N VAL A 399 20.16 -11.18 -25.04
CA VAL A 399 18.78 -10.82 -25.40
C VAL A 399 18.71 -9.48 -26.14
N SER A 400 19.35 -8.43 -25.64
CA SER A 400 19.49 -7.14 -26.34
C SER A 400 20.31 -7.30 -27.63
N GLY A 401 21.28 -8.23 -27.64
CA GLY A 401 21.98 -8.65 -28.85
C GLY A 401 21.06 -9.34 -29.88
N ALA A 402 20.02 -10.06 -29.45
CA ALA A 402 19.01 -10.63 -30.34
C ALA A 402 18.04 -9.55 -30.86
N PHE A 403 17.51 -8.69 -29.99
CA PHE A 403 16.69 -7.55 -30.41
C PHE A 403 17.46 -6.61 -31.35
N ALA A 404 18.75 -6.35 -31.11
CA ALA A 404 19.59 -5.54 -31.99
C ALA A 404 19.82 -6.17 -33.37
N ARG A 405 19.76 -7.51 -33.49
CA ARG A 405 19.78 -8.23 -34.78
C ARG A 405 18.42 -8.14 -35.49
N GLY A 406 17.31 -8.27 -34.76
CA GLY A 406 15.96 -8.05 -35.32
C GLY A 406 15.78 -6.61 -35.80
N ALA A 407 16.21 -5.64 -34.99
CA ALA A 407 16.24 -4.23 -35.36
C ALA A 407 17.12 -3.96 -36.59
N ALA A 408 18.18 -4.74 -36.85
CA ALA A 408 19.01 -4.59 -38.05
C ALA A 408 18.29 -4.93 -39.37
N ILE A 409 17.15 -5.62 -39.30
CA ILE A 409 16.34 -6.01 -40.47
C ILE A 409 15.30 -4.92 -40.79
N VAL A 410 14.90 -4.11 -39.80
CA VAL A 410 13.80 -3.14 -39.88
C VAL A 410 14.27 -1.68 -39.79
N LEU A 411 15.37 -1.43 -39.07
CA LEU A 411 15.90 -0.09 -38.76
C LEU A 411 17.35 0.05 -39.25
N GLY A 412 17.58 1.08 -40.08
CA GLY A 412 18.93 1.51 -40.47
C GLY A 412 19.72 2.14 -39.32
N GLY A 413 20.87 2.75 -39.64
CA GLY A 413 21.73 3.45 -38.68
C GLY A 413 22.98 2.68 -38.28
N SER A 414 23.64 3.11 -37.19
CA SER A 414 24.91 2.53 -36.75
C SER A 414 24.74 1.22 -35.97
N ALA A 415 25.86 0.50 -35.77
CA ALA A 415 25.89 -0.64 -34.86
C ALA A 415 25.64 -0.24 -33.39
N GLN A 416 25.80 1.04 -33.05
CA GLN A 416 25.57 1.57 -31.72
C GLN A 416 24.08 1.85 -31.49
N ASP A 417 23.40 2.47 -32.46
CA ASP A 417 21.96 2.76 -32.39
C ASP A 417 21.12 1.48 -32.27
N ARG A 418 21.50 0.42 -33.01
CA ARG A 418 20.83 -0.89 -32.91
C ARG A 418 21.02 -1.55 -31.54
N ARG A 419 22.17 -1.37 -30.88
CA ARG A 419 22.37 -1.83 -29.49
C ARG A 419 21.52 -1.02 -28.51
N THR A 420 21.41 0.30 -28.70
CA THR A 420 20.52 1.16 -27.91
C THR A 420 19.06 0.74 -28.05
N ALA A 421 18.57 0.55 -29.28
CA ALA A 421 17.21 0.05 -29.55
C ALA A 421 16.98 -1.34 -28.93
N GLY A 422 17.93 -2.27 -29.09
CA GLY A 422 17.87 -3.60 -28.48
C GLY A 422 17.82 -3.58 -26.94
N ARG A 423 18.46 -2.58 -26.31
CA ARG A 423 18.43 -2.39 -24.85
C ARG A 423 17.15 -1.74 -24.34
N VAL A 424 16.62 -0.76 -25.06
CA VAL A 424 15.30 -0.20 -24.75
C VAL A 424 14.22 -1.27 -24.88
N ALA A 425 14.33 -2.16 -25.88
CA ALA A 425 13.46 -3.33 -26.03
C ALA A 425 13.61 -4.33 -24.86
N THR A 426 14.84 -4.72 -24.48
CA THR A 426 15.08 -5.60 -23.31
C THR A 426 14.54 -4.98 -22.02
N PHE A 427 14.80 -3.69 -21.77
CA PHE A 427 14.29 -2.97 -20.60
C PHE A 427 12.76 -2.96 -20.55
N GLY A 428 12.10 -2.64 -21.67
CA GLY A 428 10.64 -2.69 -21.77
C GLY A 428 10.07 -4.09 -21.57
N ALA A 429 10.73 -5.12 -22.12
CA ALA A 429 10.34 -6.51 -21.94
C ALA A 429 10.53 -7.00 -20.49
N LEU A 430 11.61 -6.63 -19.82
CA LEU A 430 11.87 -6.96 -18.41
C LEU A 430 10.92 -6.20 -17.46
N ALA A 431 10.62 -4.94 -17.74
CA ALA A 431 9.60 -4.18 -17.02
C ALA A 431 8.22 -4.82 -17.18
N GLY A 432 7.84 -5.21 -18.40
CA GLY A 432 6.60 -5.93 -18.69
C GLY A 432 6.54 -7.32 -18.04
N ALA A 433 7.64 -8.07 -18.02
CA ALA A 433 7.72 -9.38 -17.37
C ALA A 433 7.68 -9.28 -15.84
N GLY A 434 8.36 -8.29 -15.25
CA GLY A 434 8.29 -7.99 -13.82
C GLY A 434 6.90 -7.55 -13.39
N TRP A 435 6.24 -6.71 -14.20
CA TRP A 435 4.82 -6.36 -14.02
C TRP A 435 3.90 -7.58 -14.11
N GLY A 436 4.10 -8.42 -15.14
CA GLY A 436 3.40 -9.69 -15.30
C GLY A 436 3.54 -10.59 -14.07
N ALA A 437 4.75 -10.74 -13.53
CA ALA A 437 5.02 -11.49 -12.31
C ALA A 437 4.31 -10.90 -11.09
N ILE A 438 4.30 -9.57 -10.90
CA ILE A 438 3.54 -8.90 -9.84
C ILE A 438 2.04 -9.18 -10.00
N THR A 439 1.48 -9.08 -11.21
CA THR A 439 0.05 -9.37 -11.45
C THR A 439 -0.30 -10.86 -11.28
N ALA A 440 0.62 -11.78 -11.59
CA ALA A 440 0.42 -13.22 -11.41
C ALA A 440 0.53 -13.65 -9.94
N VAL A 441 1.49 -13.10 -9.18
CA VAL A 441 1.60 -13.29 -7.73
C VAL A 441 0.35 -12.74 -7.03
N ASN A 442 -0.11 -11.55 -7.44
CA ASN A 442 -1.38 -10.99 -6.99
C ASN A 442 -2.56 -11.96 -7.25
N ALA A 443 -2.71 -12.43 -8.50
CA ALA A 443 -3.77 -13.39 -8.88
C ALA A 443 -3.71 -14.72 -8.11
N MET A 444 -2.52 -15.17 -7.69
CA MET A 444 -2.36 -16.34 -6.82
C MET A 444 -2.70 -16.07 -5.34
N LEU A 445 -2.39 -14.87 -4.84
CA LEU A 445 -2.73 -14.43 -3.49
C LEU A 445 -4.23 -14.12 -3.32
N THR A 446 -4.95 -13.82 -4.41
CA THR A 446 -6.40 -13.63 -4.41
C THR A 446 -7.22 -14.94 -4.35
N LYS A 447 -6.63 -16.09 -4.00
CA LYS A 447 -7.42 -17.26 -3.59
C LYS A 447 -8.23 -16.92 -2.34
N PRO A 448 -9.58 -16.89 -2.37
CA PRO A 448 -10.35 -16.42 -1.24
C PRO A 448 -10.23 -17.39 -0.05
N GLY A 449 -9.59 -16.94 1.03
CA GLY A 449 -9.78 -17.54 2.36
C GLY A 449 -11.13 -17.14 2.96
N GLY A 450 -12.17 -17.01 2.14
CA GLY A 450 -13.47 -16.42 2.50
C GLY A 450 -14.40 -17.34 3.29
N ALA A 451 -14.12 -18.65 3.29
CA ALA A 451 -14.84 -19.63 4.09
C ALA A 451 -14.74 -19.29 5.59
N VAL A 452 -15.87 -19.32 6.28
CA VAL A 452 -15.96 -19.06 7.71
C VAL A 452 -15.12 -20.07 8.51
N GLU A 453 -14.20 -19.54 9.31
CA GLU A 453 -13.31 -20.32 10.18
C GLU A 453 -14.10 -21.15 11.18
N ALA A 454 -13.60 -22.35 11.52
CA ALA A 454 -14.29 -23.30 12.39
C ALA A 454 -14.74 -22.69 13.75
N ALA A 455 -13.96 -21.77 14.31
CA ALA A 455 -14.28 -21.05 15.55
C ALA A 455 -15.51 -20.13 15.46
N HIS A 456 -15.90 -19.68 14.25
CA HIS A 456 -16.98 -18.71 14.01
C HIS A 456 -18.13 -19.29 13.16
N ARG A 457 -18.22 -20.63 13.03
CA ARG A 457 -19.24 -21.27 12.17
C ARG A 457 -20.67 -21.25 12.72
N ARG A 458 -20.85 -21.11 14.04
CA ARG A 458 -22.19 -21.05 14.64
C ARG A 458 -22.79 -19.65 14.44
N PRO A 459 -24.09 -19.53 14.10
CA PRO A 459 -24.76 -18.25 14.06
C PRO A 459 -24.86 -17.62 15.46
N PRO A 460 -24.97 -16.29 15.58
CA PRO A 460 -25.31 -15.62 16.82
C PRO A 460 -26.70 -16.05 17.31
N GLU A 461 -26.84 -16.27 18.61
CA GLU A 461 -28.14 -16.63 19.23
C GLU A 461 -28.97 -15.38 19.60
N ARG A 462 -28.40 -14.17 19.44
CA ARG A 462 -28.99 -12.87 19.83
C ARG A 462 -29.63 -12.16 18.64
N ALA A 463 -30.82 -11.58 18.85
CA ALA A 463 -31.56 -10.90 17.78
C ALA A 463 -30.92 -9.57 17.36
N GLU A 464 -30.14 -8.95 18.25
CA GLU A 464 -29.38 -7.71 18.08
C GLU A 464 -28.21 -7.84 17.09
N VAL A 465 -27.90 -9.05 16.63
CA VAL A 465 -26.78 -9.33 15.73
C VAL A 465 -27.29 -9.90 14.40
N THR A 466 -26.76 -9.42 13.27
CA THR A 466 -27.11 -9.96 11.96
C THR A 466 -26.75 -11.45 11.85
N GLY A 467 -27.62 -12.22 11.19
CA GLY A 467 -27.57 -13.69 11.14
C GLY A 467 -28.14 -14.40 12.37
N GLY A 468 -28.50 -13.67 13.43
CA GLY A 468 -29.28 -14.18 14.56
C GLY A 468 -30.81 -14.18 14.33
N PRO A 469 -31.61 -14.49 15.36
CA PRO A 469 -33.06 -14.65 15.25
C PRO A 469 -33.77 -13.46 14.56
N GLY A 470 -34.53 -13.79 13.51
CA GLY A 470 -35.30 -12.83 12.72
C GLY A 470 -34.49 -12.02 11.70
N SER A 471 -33.18 -12.20 11.59
CA SER A 471 -32.34 -11.47 10.63
C SER A 471 -32.72 -11.77 9.18
N ALA A 472 -32.78 -10.72 8.35
CA ALA A 472 -33.08 -10.84 6.93
C ALA A 472 -31.89 -11.35 6.10
N ILE A 473 -30.68 -11.36 6.69
CA ILE A 473 -29.45 -11.86 6.06
C ILE A 473 -29.05 -13.15 6.78
N PRO A 474 -29.12 -14.32 6.12
CA PRO A 474 -28.80 -15.59 6.78
C PRO A 474 -27.30 -15.71 7.06
N TRP A 475 -26.94 -16.55 8.04
CA TRP A 475 -25.55 -16.76 8.45
C TRP A 475 -24.67 -17.41 7.36
N THR A 476 -25.28 -18.09 6.40
CA THR A 476 -24.61 -18.68 5.23
C THR A 476 -23.93 -17.65 4.34
N ASP A 477 -24.42 -16.41 4.34
CA ASP A 477 -24.02 -15.36 3.40
C ASP A 477 -22.94 -14.46 4.02
N GLN A 478 -22.45 -14.81 5.22
CA GLN A 478 -21.42 -14.07 5.92
C GLN A 478 -20.02 -14.51 5.45
N SER A 479 -19.22 -13.53 5.02
CA SER A 479 -17.80 -13.73 4.76
C SER A 479 -17.04 -14.06 6.06
N ARG A 480 -15.81 -14.60 5.96
CA ARG A 480 -14.93 -14.82 7.12
C ARG A 480 -14.84 -13.62 8.06
N GLU A 481 -14.65 -12.40 7.55
CA GLU A 481 -14.42 -11.22 8.40
C GLU A 481 -15.68 -10.71 9.09
N SER A 482 -16.83 -10.80 8.44
CA SER A 482 -18.12 -10.45 9.03
C SER A 482 -18.59 -11.51 10.03
N ALA A 483 -18.40 -12.80 9.73
CA ALA A 483 -18.65 -13.88 10.68
C ALA A 483 -17.81 -13.73 11.96
N ARG A 484 -16.53 -13.33 11.86
CA ARG A 484 -15.71 -12.93 13.02
C ARG A 484 -16.37 -11.77 13.78
N TRP A 485 -16.56 -10.61 13.13
CA TRP A 485 -17.02 -9.40 13.80
C TRP A 485 -18.41 -9.54 14.44
N LEU A 486 -19.33 -10.27 13.81
CA LEU A 486 -20.68 -10.53 14.35
C LEU A 486 -20.65 -11.51 15.54
N SER A 487 -19.86 -12.60 15.46
CA SER A 487 -19.79 -13.58 16.56
C SER A 487 -18.94 -13.11 17.75
N MET A 488 -18.12 -12.08 17.59
CA MET A 488 -17.34 -11.40 18.65
C MET A 488 -18.11 -10.25 19.33
N ALA A 489 -19.45 -10.27 19.29
CA ALA A 489 -20.31 -9.26 19.92
C ALA A 489 -20.34 -9.41 21.45
N LEU A 490 -19.97 -8.34 22.17
CA LEU A 490 -19.99 -8.31 23.63
C LEU A 490 -21.37 -8.65 24.19
N THR A 491 -21.41 -9.34 25.33
CA THR A 491 -22.64 -9.51 26.13
C THR A 491 -22.87 -8.32 27.05
N ALA A 492 -24.12 -8.13 27.50
CA ALA A 492 -24.41 -7.16 28.56
C ALA A 492 -23.63 -7.48 29.87
N ASP A 493 -23.45 -8.76 30.20
CA ASP A 493 -22.72 -9.18 31.40
C ASP A 493 -21.20 -8.92 31.29
N GLU A 494 -20.60 -9.16 30.11
CA GLU A 494 -19.19 -8.84 29.83
C GLU A 494 -18.92 -7.34 29.94
N ILE A 495 -19.84 -6.51 29.45
CA ILE A 495 -19.74 -5.04 29.58
C ILE A 495 -19.93 -4.63 31.04
N THR A 496 -20.93 -5.20 31.73
CA THR A 496 -21.21 -4.90 33.15
C THR A 496 -20.03 -5.27 34.05
N GLY A 497 -19.40 -6.42 33.81
CA GLY A 497 -18.22 -6.89 34.57
C GLY A 497 -16.95 -6.06 34.35
N VAL A 498 -16.78 -5.43 33.18
CA VAL A 498 -15.64 -4.53 32.90
C VAL A 498 -15.90 -3.09 33.34
N MET A 499 -17.14 -2.60 33.19
CA MET A 499 -17.48 -1.19 33.45
C MET A 499 -17.95 -0.93 34.90
N GLY A 500 -18.42 -1.95 35.61
CA GLY A 500 -19.04 -1.81 36.95
C GLY A 500 -20.42 -1.16 36.92
N GLU A 501 -21.05 -1.03 35.75
CA GLU A 501 -22.32 -0.36 35.51
C GLU A 501 -23.25 -1.26 34.67
N PRO A 502 -24.57 -1.32 34.94
CA PRO A 502 -25.51 -2.13 34.16
C PRO A 502 -25.51 -1.76 32.68
N ALA A 503 -25.33 -2.77 31.83
CA ALA A 503 -25.28 -2.61 30.38
C ALA A 503 -26.53 -3.14 29.65
N LEU A 504 -26.73 -2.67 28.42
CA LEU A 504 -27.64 -3.26 27.45
C LEU A 504 -26.87 -4.21 26.52
N GLN A 505 -27.55 -5.15 25.86
CA GLN A 505 -26.95 -5.93 24.77
C GLN A 505 -26.68 -5.00 23.57
N PRO A 506 -25.42 -4.80 23.12
CA PRO A 506 -25.13 -4.00 21.93
C PRO A 506 -25.64 -4.64 20.63
N ILE A 507 -25.91 -3.79 19.63
CA ILE A 507 -26.36 -4.18 18.29
C ILE A 507 -25.18 -4.17 17.31
N ARG A 508 -25.01 -5.25 16.52
CA ARG A 508 -24.05 -5.32 15.39
C ARG A 508 -24.76 -5.78 14.13
N VAL A 509 -24.92 -4.87 13.16
CA VAL A 509 -25.61 -5.15 11.88
C VAL A 509 -24.66 -5.03 10.69
N TYR A 510 -24.66 -6.01 9.79
CA TYR A 510 -23.66 -6.08 8.72
C TYR A 510 -24.20 -6.72 7.43
N ALA A 511 -24.09 -6.01 6.31
CA ALA A 511 -24.35 -6.59 4.98
C ALA A 511 -23.05 -7.09 4.33
N SER A 512 -22.94 -8.41 4.19
CA SER A 512 -21.80 -9.09 3.56
C SER A 512 -21.85 -9.02 2.03
N LEU A 513 -20.72 -9.33 1.40
CA LEU A 513 -20.57 -9.21 -0.06
C LEU A 513 -21.59 -10.06 -0.83
N ASP A 514 -21.86 -11.26 -0.31
CA ASP A 514 -22.72 -12.26 -0.95
C ASP A 514 -24.21 -12.11 -0.56
N SER A 515 -24.53 -11.25 0.42
CA SER A 515 -25.91 -11.02 0.90
C SER A 515 -26.86 -10.43 -0.16
N ALA A 516 -26.31 -9.77 -1.19
CA ALA A 516 -27.03 -9.39 -2.41
C ALA A 516 -26.03 -9.12 -3.54
N ALA A 517 -26.47 -9.27 -4.79
CA ALA A 517 -25.61 -9.14 -5.97
C ALA A 517 -24.98 -7.74 -6.12
N ASP A 518 -25.74 -6.66 -5.89
CA ASP A 518 -25.31 -5.28 -6.10
C ASP A 518 -25.26 -4.43 -4.81
N ALA A 519 -24.76 -3.21 -4.95
CA ALA A 519 -24.56 -2.29 -3.83
C ALA A 519 -25.88 -1.76 -3.25
N GLN A 520 -26.90 -1.63 -4.08
CA GLN A 520 -28.23 -1.14 -3.72
C GLN A 520 -28.96 -2.19 -2.87
N GLY A 521 -28.93 -3.46 -3.28
CA GLY A 521 -29.48 -4.58 -2.52
C GLY A 521 -28.79 -4.77 -1.16
N ARG A 522 -27.44 -4.74 -1.13
CA ARG A 522 -26.70 -4.82 0.15
C ARG A 522 -27.01 -3.65 1.08
N ALA A 523 -27.11 -2.43 0.54
CA ALA A 523 -27.47 -1.26 1.35
C ALA A 523 -28.93 -1.33 1.84
N ALA A 524 -29.86 -1.81 1.03
CA ALA A 524 -31.25 -2.02 1.42
C ALA A 524 -31.38 -3.06 2.55
N LEU A 525 -30.64 -4.19 2.46
CA LEU A 525 -30.61 -5.21 3.51
C LEU A 525 -29.99 -4.69 4.82
N LEU A 526 -28.90 -3.91 4.76
CA LEU A 526 -28.34 -3.29 5.96
C LEU A 526 -29.31 -2.30 6.61
N LEU A 527 -29.99 -1.47 5.80
CA LEU A 527 -31.00 -0.54 6.29
C LEU A 527 -32.21 -1.27 6.90
N ALA A 528 -32.60 -2.42 6.34
CA ALA A 528 -33.63 -3.29 6.93
C ALA A 528 -33.17 -3.93 8.25
N GLU A 529 -31.90 -4.34 8.39
CA GLU A 529 -31.34 -4.82 9.66
C GLU A 529 -31.27 -3.70 10.72
N ILE A 530 -30.92 -2.47 10.32
CA ILE A 530 -30.95 -1.26 11.16
C ILE A 530 -32.37 -1.00 11.69
N ASP A 531 -33.38 -1.10 10.83
CA ASP A 531 -34.79 -0.93 11.22
C ASP A 531 -35.27 -2.07 12.12
N ARG A 532 -34.99 -3.33 11.75
CA ARG A 532 -35.38 -4.54 12.49
C ARG A 532 -34.83 -4.55 13.92
N THR A 533 -33.54 -4.22 14.08
CA THR A 533 -32.88 -4.18 15.39
C THR A 533 -33.21 -2.92 16.20
N ARG A 534 -33.92 -1.95 15.59
CA ARG A 534 -34.15 -0.61 16.14
C ARG A 534 -32.83 0.10 16.50
N ALA A 535 -31.81 -0.08 15.67
CA ALA A 535 -30.45 0.43 15.90
C ALA A 535 -30.42 1.95 16.20
N LEU A 536 -31.34 2.72 15.61
CA LEU A 536 -31.42 4.17 15.79
C LEU A 536 -32.20 4.62 17.05
N ASP A 537 -32.83 3.71 17.82
CA ASP A 537 -33.40 4.04 19.14
C ASP A 537 -32.36 3.97 20.28
N ARG A 538 -31.11 3.56 20.00
CA ARG A 538 -29.99 3.56 20.96
C ARG A 538 -29.46 4.98 21.19
N ALA A 539 -28.69 5.18 22.27
CA ALA A 539 -28.10 6.50 22.55
C ALA A 539 -27.03 6.93 21.51
N ALA A 540 -26.36 5.96 20.89
CA ALA A 540 -25.36 6.21 19.85
C ALA A 540 -25.42 5.17 18.71
N PHE A 541 -25.15 5.64 17.48
CA PHE A 541 -25.07 4.83 16.27
C PHE A 541 -23.76 5.12 15.53
N ALA A 542 -22.99 4.08 15.20
CA ALA A 542 -21.73 4.22 14.48
C ALA A 542 -21.70 3.37 13.21
N LEU A 543 -21.35 3.99 12.08
CA LEU A 543 -21.06 3.28 10.83
C LEU A 543 -19.55 3.03 10.74
N PHE A 544 -19.17 1.76 10.94
CA PHE A 544 -17.81 1.27 10.79
C PHE A 544 -17.58 0.91 9.31
N SER A 545 -16.74 1.68 8.63
CA SER A 545 -16.37 1.46 7.23
C SER A 545 -15.34 0.33 7.14
N PRO A 546 -15.68 -0.85 6.57
CA PRO A 546 -14.77 -1.99 6.56
C PRO A 546 -13.61 -1.81 5.57
N THR A 547 -12.50 -2.47 5.86
CA THR A 547 -11.38 -2.60 4.94
C THR A 547 -11.70 -3.55 3.77
N GLY A 548 -10.77 -3.70 2.82
CA GLY A 548 -11.01 -4.44 1.57
C GLY A 548 -11.38 -5.93 1.72
N SER A 549 -11.10 -6.54 2.86
CA SER A 549 -11.49 -7.93 3.17
C SER A 549 -12.90 -8.06 3.76
N GLY A 550 -13.52 -6.95 4.18
CA GLY A 550 -14.69 -6.92 5.07
C GLY A 550 -14.36 -6.73 6.55
N TYR A 551 -13.07 -6.69 6.92
CA TYR A 551 -12.64 -6.50 8.32
C TYR A 551 -13.01 -5.11 8.88
N ILE A 552 -13.60 -5.12 10.07
CA ILE A 552 -13.82 -3.97 10.97
C ILE A 552 -12.89 -4.12 12.17
N ASN A 553 -12.33 -2.99 12.63
CA ASN A 553 -11.52 -2.93 13.84
C ASN A 553 -12.36 -3.29 15.08
N TYR A 554 -12.11 -4.47 15.65
CA TYR A 554 -12.85 -4.96 16.81
C TYR A 554 -12.55 -4.14 18.06
N VAL A 555 -11.30 -3.71 18.28
CA VAL A 555 -10.90 -2.83 19.40
C VAL A 555 -11.70 -1.54 19.42
N ALA A 556 -11.96 -0.94 18.25
CA ALA A 556 -12.79 0.25 18.12
C ALA A 556 -14.27 -0.03 18.41
N SER A 557 -14.86 -1.11 17.86
CA SER A 557 -16.26 -1.46 18.13
C SER A 557 -16.51 -1.90 19.58
N GLU A 558 -15.58 -2.62 20.20
CA GLU A 558 -15.70 -3.06 21.59
C GLU A 558 -15.45 -1.91 22.57
N THR A 559 -14.52 -1.00 22.28
CA THR A 559 -14.42 0.28 23.03
C THR A 559 -15.75 1.02 22.98
N PHE A 560 -16.35 1.17 21.79
CA PHE A 560 -17.63 1.85 21.64
C PHE A 560 -18.74 1.17 22.46
N GLU A 561 -18.77 -0.16 22.50
CA GLU A 561 -19.72 -0.95 23.30
C GLU A 561 -19.47 -0.80 24.80
N TYR A 562 -18.22 -0.90 25.27
CA TYR A 562 -17.88 -0.67 26.69
C TYR A 562 -18.24 0.75 27.14
N LEU A 563 -17.75 1.76 26.42
CA LEU A 563 -17.93 3.17 26.81
C LEU A 563 -19.38 3.66 26.68
N THR A 564 -20.23 3.00 25.88
CA THR A 564 -21.69 3.28 25.84
C THR A 564 -22.53 2.35 26.74
N ARG A 565 -21.91 1.46 27.52
CA ARG A 565 -22.59 0.43 28.34
C ARG A 565 -23.54 -0.41 27.47
N GLY A 566 -23.11 -0.74 26.26
CA GLY A 566 -23.87 -1.43 25.23
C GLY A 566 -25.11 -0.69 24.71
N ASN A 567 -25.37 0.56 25.13
CA ASN A 567 -26.44 1.41 24.59
C ASN A 567 -26.04 2.04 23.24
N CYS A 568 -25.61 1.19 22.32
CA CYS A 568 -25.17 1.57 20.99
C CYS A 568 -25.61 0.57 19.92
N ALA A 569 -25.49 1.00 18.67
CA ALA A 569 -25.57 0.13 17.51
C ALA A 569 -24.43 0.42 16.53
N SER A 570 -23.80 -0.64 16.05
CA SER A 570 -22.69 -0.61 15.10
C SER A 570 -23.15 -1.19 13.76
N ALA A 571 -22.92 -0.48 12.66
CA ALA A 571 -23.25 -0.91 11.30
C ALA A 571 -22.02 -1.06 10.41
N GLY A 572 -22.05 -1.95 9.42
CA GLY A 572 -20.99 -2.11 8.41
C GLY A 572 -21.47 -2.70 7.08
N ILE A 573 -20.79 -2.39 5.98
CA ILE A 573 -21.18 -2.86 4.63
C ILE A 573 -20.00 -3.26 3.74
N GLN A 574 -19.99 -4.51 3.27
CA GLN A 574 -18.89 -5.08 2.51
C GLN A 574 -18.97 -4.80 1.00
N TYR A 575 -17.82 -4.55 0.37
CA TYR A 575 -17.67 -4.31 -1.09
C TYR A 575 -16.64 -5.23 -1.75
N SER A 576 -15.92 -6.02 -0.95
CA SER A 576 -14.82 -6.87 -1.41
C SER A 576 -14.44 -7.91 -0.34
N VAL A 577 -13.74 -8.96 -0.78
CA VAL A 577 -13.09 -10.00 0.05
C VAL A 577 -11.58 -10.03 -0.19
N LEU A 578 -11.03 -9.04 -0.90
CA LEU A 578 -9.62 -8.98 -1.29
C LEU A 578 -8.81 -8.12 -0.30
N PRO A 579 -7.63 -8.56 0.18
CA PRO A 579 -6.75 -7.77 1.04
C PRO A 579 -6.61 -6.30 0.61
N SER A 580 -6.53 -5.38 1.57
CA SER A 580 -6.70 -3.92 1.34
C SER A 580 -5.86 -3.34 0.19
N ALA A 581 -4.59 -3.74 0.06
CA ALA A 581 -3.72 -3.31 -1.04
C ALA A 581 -4.23 -3.65 -2.46
N LEU A 582 -5.17 -4.58 -2.56
CA LEU A 582 -5.76 -5.10 -3.81
C LEU A 582 -7.17 -4.55 -4.05
N SER A 583 -7.90 -4.23 -2.98
CA SER A 583 -9.21 -3.58 -3.03
C SER A 583 -9.17 -2.08 -3.36
N LEU A 584 -7.97 -1.49 -3.53
CA LEU A 584 -7.79 -0.08 -3.91
C LEU A 584 -8.51 0.30 -5.22
N THR A 585 -8.71 -0.63 -6.15
CA THR A 585 -9.47 -0.39 -7.40
C THR A 585 -10.99 -0.47 -7.23
N ARG A 586 -11.49 -0.72 -6.01
CA ARG A 586 -12.92 -0.76 -5.67
C ARG A 586 -13.35 0.39 -4.76
N VAL A 587 -12.47 1.36 -4.48
CA VAL A 587 -12.78 2.50 -3.60
C VAL A 587 -14.02 3.26 -4.10
N ASP A 588 -14.13 3.60 -5.38
CA ASP A 588 -15.30 4.34 -5.88
C ASP A 588 -16.62 3.57 -5.72
N LEU A 589 -16.61 2.25 -5.93
CA LEU A 589 -17.75 1.36 -5.67
C LEU A 589 -18.12 1.33 -4.18
N ALA A 590 -17.12 1.22 -3.32
CA ALA A 590 -17.28 1.20 -1.87
C ALA A 590 -17.83 2.54 -1.35
N THR A 591 -17.25 3.66 -1.78
CA THR A 591 -17.69 5.02 -1.46
C THR A 591 -19.12 5.28 -1.95
N HIS A 592 -19.49 4.80 -3.14
CA HIS A 592 -20.87 4.85 -3.63
C HIS A 592 -21.83 4.04 -2.74
N GLN A 593 -21.45 2.81 -2.38
CA GLN A 593 -22.25 1.94 -1.51
C GLN A 593 -22.42 2.53 -0.10
N THR A 594 -21.35 3.08 0.49
CA THR A 594 -21.38 3.79 1.78
C THR A 594 -22.26 5.04 1.72
N ARG A 595 -22.23 5.82 0.61
CA ARG A 595 -23.15 6.96 0.42
C ARG A 595 -24.62 6.54 0.42
N ILE A 596 -25.00 5.39 -0.15
CA ILE A 596 -26.39 4.89 -0.09
C ILE A 596 -26.80 4.63 1.37
N VAL A 597 -25.95 3.96 2.15
CA VAL A 597 -26.22 3.66 3.57
C VAL A 597 -26.31 4.94 4.40
N VAL A 598 -25.36 5.87 4.25
CA VAL A 598 -25.36 7.16 4.97
C VAL A 598 -26.62 7.96 4.63
N ASN A 599 -27.00 8.06 3.35
CA ASN A 599 -28.24 8.74 2.96
C ASN A 599 -29.49 8.08 3.57
N GLY A 600 -29.55 6.74 3.61
CA GLY A 600 -30.64 5.99 4.22
C GLY A 600 -30.72 6.13 5.75
N VAL A 601 -29.58 6.28 6.43
CA VAL A 601 -29.51 6.60 7.86
C VAL A 601 -29.94 8.05 8.10
N VAL A 602 -29.40 9.03 7.35
CA VAL A 602 -29.77 10.45 7.47
C VAL A 602 -31.26 10.66 7.22
N GLN A 603 -31.87 9.97 6.25
CA GLN A 603 -33.31 10.00 6.02
C GLN A 603 -34.11 9.57 7.26
N ARG A 604 -33.67 8.51 7.97
CA ARG A 604 -34.30 8.03 9.20
C ARG A 604 -34.10 9.00 10.35
N LEU A 605 -32.88 9.51 10.54
CA LEU A 605 -32.58 10.54 11.54
C LEU A 605 -33.43 11.79 11.36
N LEU A 606 -33.59 12.28 10.11
CA LEU A 606 -34.44 13.43 9.81
C LEU A 606 -35.93 13.19 10.09
N ALA A 607 -36.41 11.95 9.96
CA ALA A 607 -37.77 11.55 10.33
C ALA A 607 -37.99 11.40 11.85
N MET A 608 -36.91 11.35 12.66
CA MET A 608 -36.98 11.35 14.12
C MET A 608 -37.00 12.78 14.67
N ALA A 609 -37.72 12.97 15.78
CA ALA A 609 -37.65 14.20 16.58
C ALA A 609 -36.20 14.46 17.05
N PRO A 610 -35.67 15.69 16.99
CA PRO A 610 -34.25 15.97 17.27
C PRO A 610 -33.74 15.44 18.60
N GLU A 611 -34.59 15.45 19.62
CA GLU A 611 -34.31 15.07 21.01
C GLU A 611 -34.20 13.54 21.19
N ARG A 612 -34.68 12.78 20.20
CA ARG A 612 -34.61 11.31 20.15
C ARG A 612 -33.52 10.77 19.22
N ARG A 613 -32.77 11.64 18.52
CA ARG A 613 -31.76 11.18 17.57
C ARG A 613 -30.55 10.57 18.31
N PRO A 614 -30.03 9.41 17.89
CA PRO A 614 -28.78 8.88 18.41
C PRO A 614 -27.64 9.83 18.05
N LYS A 615 -26.57 9.82 18.85
CA LYS A 615 -25.30 10.39 18.42
C LYS A 615 -24.76 9.62 17.23
N PHE A 616 -24.43 10.31 16.13
CA PHE A 616 -23.98 9.66 14.89
C PHE A 616 -22.45 9.77 14.74
N TYR A 617 -21.80 8.61 14.59
CA TYR A 617 -20.35 8.50 14.44
C TYR A 617 -19.93 7.74 13.17
N LEU A 618 -18.76 8.08 12.64
CA LEU A 618 -18.05 7.28 11.62
C LEU A 618 -16.73 6.75 12.19
N PHE A 619 -16.40 5.50 11.86
CA PHE A 619 -15.07 4.94 12.07
C PHE A 619 -14.52 4.37 10.76
N GLY A 620 -13.21 4.52 10.54
CA GLY A 620 -12.52 3.81 9.47
C GLY A 620 -11.03 3.60 9.76
N GLU A 621 -10.55 2.40 9.45
CA GLU A 621 -9.13 2.03 9.48
C GLU A 621 -8.62 1.86 8.05
N SER A 622 -7.42 2.34 7.73
CA SER A 622 -6.72 2.01 6.48
C SER A 622 -7.60 2.29 5.24
N LEU A 623 -7.81 1.31 4.37
CA LEU A 623 -8.75 1.43 3.24
C LEU A 623 -10.20 1.73 3.66
N GLY A 624 -10.65 1.25 4.82
CA GLY A 624 -11.95 1.61 5.40
C GLY A 624 -12.02 3.10 5.74
N SER A 625 -10.91 3.68 6.21
CA SER A 625 -10.76 5.13 6.40
C SER A 625 -10.95 5.88 5.08
N GLN A 626 -10.20 5.50 4.04
CA GLN A 626 -10.35 6.11 2.71
C GLN A 626 -11.80 6.00 2.18
N VAL A 627 -12.44 4.83 2.28
CA VAL A 627 -13.82 4.64 1.83
C VAL A 627 -14.83 5.53 2.59
N SER A 628 -14.57 5.78 3.87
CA SER A 628 -15.38 6.66 4.72
C SER A 628 -15.15 8.15 4.41
N GLU A 629 -13.90 8.57 4.26
CA GLU A 629 -13.51 9.96 3.97
C GLU A 629 -13.92 10.42 2.57
N GLU A 630 -13.79 9.56 1.56
CA GLU A 630 -14.06 9.90 0.16
C GLU A 630 -15.55 10.13 -0.14
N ILE A 631 -16.46 9.85 0.81
CA ILE A 631 -17.87 10.25 0.67
C ILE A 631 -18.02 11.79 0.67
N PHE A 632 -17.04 12.50 1.27
CA PHE A 632 -17.00 13.96 1.40
C PHE A 632 -16.08 14.67 0.39
N ARG A 633 -15.43 13.93 -0.53
CA ARG A 633 -14.56 14.51 -1.58
C ARG A 633 -15.24 15.70 -2.29
N GLY A 634 -14.55 16.84 -2.37
CA GLY A 634 -15.05 18.09 -2.94
C GLY A 634 -15.97 18.92 -2.04
N GLN A 635 -16.28 18.46 -0.83
CA GLN A 635 -17.18 19.15 0.13
C GLN A 635 -16.42 19.77 1.32
N GLY A 636 -15.14 19.41 1.52
CA GLY A 636 -14.39 19.82 2.71
C GLY A 636 -15.17 19.47 3.99
N MET A 637 -15.27 20.42 4.93
CA MET A 637 -15.97 20.21 6.21
C MET A 637 -17.50 20.42 6.17
N THR A 638 -18.07 20.92 5.07
CA THR A 638 -19.55 21.02 4.97
C THR A 638 -20.21 19.66 4.73
N GLY A 639 -19.45 18.66 4.24
CA GLY A 639 -19.92 17.28 4.10
C GLY A 639 -20.25 16.62 5.44
N PRO A 640 -19.28 16.44 6.36
CA PRO A 640 -19.53 15.83 7.68
C PRO A 640 -20.60 16.57 8.49
N THR A 641 -20.53 17.90 8.54
CA THR A 641 -21.51 18.71 9.27
C THR A 641 -22.90 18.70 8.61
N GLY A 642 -22.97 18.65 7.27
CA GLY A 642 -24.21 18.63 6.50
C GLY A 642 -25.01 17.33 6.61
N ILE A 643 -24.35 16.19 6.89
CA ILE A 643 -25.04 14.93 7.23
C ILE A 643 -25.39 14.81 8.73
N GLY A 644 -25.10 15.83 9.54
CA GLY A 644 -25.33 15.82 10.98
C GLY A 644 -24.41 14.87 11.76
N LEU A 645 -23.17 14.67 11.30
CA LEU A 645 -22.20 13.79 11.95
C LEU A 645 -21.61 14.43 13.22
N ASP A 646 -21.82 13.83 14.38
CA ASP A 646 -21.30 14.36 15.66
C ASP A 646 -19.76 14.27 15.73
N ALA A 647 -19.20 13.13 15.34
CA ALA A 647 -17.75 12.90 15.35
C ALA A 647 -17.31 11.78 14.38
N ALA A 648 -16.02 11.74 14.05
CA ALA A 648 -15.39 10.64 13.33
C ALA A 648 -13.97 10.36 13.84
N LEU A 649 -13.59 9.08 13.82
CA LEU A 649 -12.21 8.64 14.02
C LEU A 649 -11.73 7.83 12.82
N TRP A 650 -10.66 8.32 12.21
CA TRP A 650 -10.02 7.79 11.03
C TRP A 650 -8.56 7.48 11.36
N ILE A 651 -8.14 6.22 11.17
CA ILE A 651 -6.80 5.75 11.54
C ILE A 651 -6.02 5.23 10.34
N GLY A 652 -4.77 5.70 10.19
CA GLY A 652 -3.86 5.24 9.14
C GLY A 652 -4.34 5.52 7.72
N THR A 653 -4.96 6.68 7.45
CA THR A 653 -5.53 7.04 6.16
C THR A 653 -4.52 6.89 4.99
N PRO A 654 -4.81 6.08 3.95
CA PRO A 654 -3.97 5.93 2.76
C PRO A 654 -3.63 7.26 2.06
N ALA A 655 -2.39 7.39 1.57
CA ALA A 655 -1.90 8.57 0.85
C ALA A 655 -2.71 8.92 -0.43
N ALA A 656 -3.47 7.95 -0.96
CA ALA A 656 -4.33 8.13 -2.13
C ALA A 656 -5.63 8.89 -1.84
N THR A 657 -6.00 9.08 -0.57
CA THR A 657 -7.27 9.71 -0.17
C THR A 657 -7.31 11.19 -0.58
N GLU A 658 -8.26 11.57 -1.42
CA GLU A 658 -8.35 12.92 -1.97
C GLU A 658 -8.91 13.91 -0.95
N TRP A 659 -9.99 13.58 -0.22
CA TRP A 659 -10.56 14.48 0.80
C TRP A 659 -9.56 14.88 1.89
N ARG A 660 -8.74 13.94 2.39
CA ARG A 660 -7.62 14.25 3.30
C ARG A 660 -6.61 15.24 2.69
N ARG A 661 -6.36 15.14 1.37
CA ARG A 661 -5.46 16.03 0.64
C ARG A 661 -6.06 17.41 0.42
N GLU A 662 -7.36 17.49 0.14
CA GLU A 662 -8.15 18.74 0.12
C GLU A 662 -8.05 19.45 1.49
N LEU A 663 -8.27 18.74 2.59
CA LEU A 663 -8.16 19.28 3.95
C LEU A 663 -6.73 19.67 4.34
N TRP A 664 -5.72 18.89 3.94
CA TRP A 664 -4.31 19.19 4.22
C TRP A 664 -3.81 20.42 3.45
N GLY A 665 -4.24 20.56 2.19
CA GLY A 665 -3.83 21.65 1.31
C GLY A 665 -2.32 21.70 1.12
N THR A 666 -1.74 22.90 1.28
CA THR A 666 -0.30 23.14 1.14
C THR A 666 0.44 23.30 2.47
N ARG A 667 -0.10 22.79 3.60
CA ARG A 667 0.63 22.80 4.88
C ARG A 667 1.95 22.04 4.75
N SER A 668 3.01 22.50 5.40
CA SER A 668 4.28 21.77 5.43
C SER A 668 4.17 20.54 6.32
N VAL A 669 4.86 19.47 5.95
CA VAL A 669 4.89 18.23 6.76
C VAL A 669 5.94 18.27 7.88
N VAL A 670 6.71 19.35 8.05
CA VAL A 670 7.67 19.51 9.17
C VAL A 670 7.17 20.39 10.31
N ASP A 671 6.12 21.18 10.08
CA ASP A 671 5.48 22.03 11.10
C ASP A 671 4.38 21.24 11.84
N VAL A 672 4.12 21.56 13.11
CA VAL A 672 3.02 20.94 13.87
C VAL A 672 1.69 21.51 13.36
N PRO A 673 0.67 20.69 13.05
CA PRO A 673 -0.64 21.18 12.64
C PRO A 673 -1.45 21.66 13.86
N ASP A 674 -2.22 22.74 13.67
CA ASP A 674 -3.28 23.20 14.60
C ASP A 674 -4.60 22.45 14.37
N VAL A 675 -5.58 22.61 15.26
CA VAL A 675 -6.96 22.17 15.01
C VAL A 675 -7.58 23.00 13.88
N GLY A 676 -7.95 22.32 12.79
CA GLY A 676 -8.45 22.92 11.57
C GLY A 676 -9.89 23.44 11.68
N PRO A 677 -10.38 24.12 10.61
CA PRO A 677 -11.78 24.54 10.53
C PRO A 677 -12.72 23.35 10.68
N GLY A 678 -13.90 23.57 11.25
CA GLY A 678 -14.89 22.51 11.44
C GLY A 678 -14.45 21.40 12.40
N ALA A 679 -13.56 21.65 13.36
CA ALA A 679 -13.12 20.69 14.37
C ALA A 679 -12.37 19.44 13.84
N ALA A 680 -11.76 19.55 12.65
CA ALA A 680 -10.92 18.49 12.08
C ALA A 680 -9.46 18.60 12.55
N TYR A 681 -8.86 17.48 12.96
CA TYR A 681 -7.44 17.41 13.32
C TYR A 681 -6.72 16.33 12.50
N LEU A 682 -5.60 16.72 11.88
CA LEU A 682 -4.80 15.89 10.99
C LEU A 682 -3.36 15.81 11.54
N PRO A 683 -3.08 15.04 12.60
CA PRO A 683 -1.73 14.87 13.13
C PRO A 683 -0.79 14.19 12.11
N ARG A 684 0.52 14.39 12.26
CA ARG A 684 1.58 13.73 11.46
C ARG A 684 2.09 12.44 12.13
N GLY A 685 1.77 12.25 13.40
CA GLY A 685 2.07 11.08 14.23
C GLY A 685 1.27 11.17 15.54
N ILE A 686 1.11 10.05 16.27
CA ILE A 686 0.45 10.03 17.61
C ILE A 686 0.98 11.13 18.53
N ARG A 687 2.29 11.40 18.49
CA ARG A 687 2.93 12.50 19.23
C ARG A 687 2.24 13.87 19.08
N ASP A 688 1.77 14.22 17.88
CA ASP A 688 1.09 15.50 17.66
C ASP A 688 -0.28 15.54 18.39
N TRP A 689 -0.96 14.38 18.49
CA TRP A 689 -2.20 14.23 19.27
C TRP A 689 -1.93 14.31 20.78
N HIS A 690 -0.92 13.59 21.28
CA HIS A 690 -0.52 13.63 22.70
C HIS A 690 0.00 15.01 23.11
N GLY A 691 0.70 15.71 22.21
CA GLY A 691 1.16 17.09 22.40
C GLY A 691 0.07 18.16 22.24
N LEU A 692 -1.11 17.83 21.70
CA LEU A 692 -2.20 18.79 21.52
C LEU A 692 -2.78 19.18 22.90
N PRO A 693 -2.84 20.48 23.25
CA PRO A 693 -3.35 20.94 24.56
C PRO A 693 -4.78 20.47 24.80
N ALA A 694 -5.09 20.05 26.03
CA ALA A 694 -6.40 19.48 26.39
C ALA A 694 -7.61 20.38 26.03
N ALA A 695 -7.45 21.71 26.16
CA ALA A 695 -8.47 22.70 25.78
C ALA A 695 -8.74 22.75 24.26
N GLU A 696 -7.76 22.38 23.42
CA GLU A 696 -7.96 22.20 21.98
C GLU A 696 -8.41 20.78 21.65
N ARG A 697 -7.91 19.77 22.36
CA ARG A 697 -8.29 18.37 22.16
C ARG A 697 -9.79 18.14 22.35
N THR A 698 -10.39 18.76 23.37
CA THR A 698 -11.86 18.72 23.59
C THR A 698 -12.69 19.41 22.50
N ARG A 699 -12.08 20.24 21.65
CA ARG A 699 -12.73 20.85 20.47
C ARG A 699 -12.72 19.94 19.24
N VAL A 700 -11.87 18.90 19.19
CA VAL A 700 -11.76 18.01 18.03
C VAL A 700 -12.99 17.11 17.92
N ARG A 701 -13.51 16.95 16.69
CA ARG A 701 -14.60 16.03 16.35
C ARG A 701 -14.25 15.08 15.22
N TYR A 702 -13.31 15.46 14.35
CA TYR A 702 -12.92 14.63 13.20
C TYR A 702 -11.41 14.41 13.24
N LEU A 703 -10.97 13.29 13.80
CA LEU A 703 -9.55 12.98 13.99
C LEU A 703 -9.05 12.01 12.90
N LEU A 704 -8.04 12.43 12.14
CA LEU A 704 -7.35 11.62 11.13
C LEU A 704 -5.98 11.19 11.68
N LEU A 705 -6.00 10.31 12.67
CA LEU A 705 -4.83 9.83 13.40
C LEU A 705 -3.93 8.97 12.51
N GLN A 706 -2.62 9.10 12.68
CA GLN A 706 -1.65 8.19 12.08
C GLN A 706 -0.45 7.98 13.03
N ASN A 707 0.20 6.83 12.97
CA ASN A 707 1.48 6.63 13.65
C ASN A 707 2.57 7.41 12.89
N GLY A 708 3.61 7.83 13.61
CA GLY A 708 4.69 8.62 13.01
C GLY A 708 5.41 7.85 11.90
N ASP A 709 5.49 6.54 11.99
CA ASP A 709 6.20 5.61 11.10
C ASP A 709 5.30 4.85 10.12
N ASP A 710 3.97 5.04 10.17
CA ASP A 710 3.02 4.26 9.37
C ASP A 710 3.32 4.29 7.85
N PRO A 711 3.53 3.12 7.20
CA PRO A 711 3.66 3.05 5.75
C PRO A 711 2.36 3.36 4.98
N VAL A 712 1.16 3.18 5.53
CA VAL A 712 -0.11 3.38 4.78
C VAL A 712 -0.34 4.84 4.36
N PRO A 713 -0.20 5.87 5.22
CA PRO A 713 -0.25 7.28 4.82
C PRO A 713 0.96 7.74 3.99
N LYS A 714 1.99 6.89 3.83
CA LYS A 714 3.26 7.23 3.19
C LYS A 714 3.50 6.52 1.85
N PHE A 715 2.77 5.44 1.57
CA PHE A 715 2.90 4.60 0.38
C PHE A 715 2.11 5.15 -0.81
N SER A 716 2.77 5.35 -1.95
CA SER A 716 2.16 5.93 -3.14
C SER A 716 2.93 5.58 -4.42
N SER A 717 2.23 5.57 -5.57
CA SER A 717 2.84 5.43 -6.91
C SER A 717 3.89 6.51 -7.17
N TYR A 718 3.69 7.72 -6.62
CA TYR A 718 4.65 8.82 -6.70
C TYR A 718 6.05 8.43 -6.20
N LEU A 719 6.21 7.48 -5.27
CA LEU A 719 7.53 7.03 -4.77
C LEU A 719 8.45 6.49 -5.88
N LEU A 720 7.89 6.05 -7.01
CA LEU A 720 8.64 5.57 -8.17
C LEU A 720 9.45 6.70 -8.84
N TRP A 721 8.92 7.94 -8.91
CA TRP A 721 9.49 9.05 -9.71
C TRP A 721 9.59 10.42 -9.00
N LYS A 722 8.90 10.61 -7.86
CA LYS A 722 8.94 11.80 -7.00
C LYS A 722 9.47 11.42 -5.61
N ARG A 723 10.28 12.31 -5.01
CA ARG A 723 10.66 12.23 -3.59
C ARG A 723 9.42 12.60 -2.77
N PRO A 724 9.00 11.80 -1.78
CA PRO A 724 7.88 12.15 -0.93
C PRO A 724 8.27 13.22 0.10
N ASP A 725 7.28 14.02 0.46
CA ASP A 725 7.48 15.21 1.29
C ASP A 725 7.86 14.81 2.73
N TRP A 726 7.44 13.63 3.23
CA TRP A 726 7.86 13.08 4.53
C TRP A 726 9.36 12.77 4.65
N MET A 727 10.13 12.78 3.55
CA MET A 727 11.60 12.79 3.60
C MET A 727 12.21 14.19 3.74
N GLY A 728 11.38 15.22 3.79
CA GLY A 728 11.70 16.63 4.08
C GLY A 728 12.84 17.24 3.29
N ARG A 729 13.40 18.34 3.81
CA ARG A 729 14.55 19.05 3.23
C ARG A 729 15.54 19.45 4.33
N GLY A 730 16.84 19.46 4.03
CA GLY A 730 17.91 19.86 4.97
C GLY A 730 18.20 18.90 6.13
N GLY A 731 17.21 18.14 6.60
CA GLY A 731 17.32 17.24 7.76
C GLY A 731 16.05 17.24 8.62
N ALA A 732 15.26 18.33 8.54
CA ALA A 732 13.89 18.37 9.05
C ALA A 732 13.04 17.31 8.35
N ARG A 733 12.23 16.60 9.15
CA ARG A 733 11.25 15.56 8.76
C ARG A 733 10.16 15.51 9.85
N PRO A 734 8.91 15.13 9.52
CA PRO A 734 7.92 14.78 10.54
C PRO A 734 8.42 13.66 11.47
N PRO A 735 7.83 13.52 12.67
CA PRO A 735 8.07 12.39 13.57
C PRO A 735 7.95 11.04 12.85
N GLY A 736 8.72 10.05 13.31
CA GLY A 736 8.67 8.68 12.79
C GLY A 736 9.04 8.52 11.31
N SER A 737 9.69 9.52 10.71
CA SER A 737 10.26 9.39 9.37
C SER A 737 11.76 9.13 9.44
N PRO A 738 12.31 8.15 8.69
CA PRO A 738 13.68 7.68 8.86
C PRO A 738 14.70 8.81 8.88
N ARG A 739 15.73 8.69 9.71
CA ARG A 739 16.84 9.67 9.75
C ARG A 739 17.96 9.23 8.80
N GLY A 740 18.59 10.19 8.12
CA GLY A 740 19.71 9.96 7.17
C GLY A 740 19.34 9.36 5.81
N THR A 741 18.28 8.53 5.72
CA THR A 741 17.81 7.85 4.49
C THR A 741 17.50 8.80 3.34
N ARG A 742 17.93 8.43 2.13
CA ARG A 742 17.71 9.17 0.88
C ARG A 742 16.59 8.54 0.06
N TRP A 743 15.80 9.34 -0.66
CA TRP A 743 14.90 8.78 -1.68
C TRP A 743 15.70 8.10 -2.79
N MET A 744 15.35 6.87 -3.12
CA MET A 744 15.84 6.14 -4.29
C MET A 744 14.66 5.83 -5.22
N PRO A 745 14.69 6.28 -6.50
CA PRO A 745 13.67 5.93 -7.49
C PRO A 745 13.50 4.40 -7.57
N VAL A 746 12.25 3.95 -7.65
CA VAL A 746 11.82 2.53 -7.57
C VAL A 746 12.17 1.82 -6.24
N THR A 747 13.41 1.89 -5.76
CA THR A 747 13.84 1.15 -4.57
C THR A 747 13.08 1.57 -3.32
N THR A 748 12.85 2.86 -3.08
CA THR A 748 12.09 3.28 -1.89
C THR A 748 10.61 2.94 -1.98
N PHE A 749 10.05 2.82 -3.19
CA PHE A 749 8.70 2.27 -3.37
C PHE A 749 8.63 0.82 -2.87
N PHE A 750 9.59 -0.04 -3.25
CA PHE A 750 9.65 -1.42 -2.74
C PHE A 750 10.04 -1.53 -1.27
N MET A 751 10.85 -0.62 -0.73
CA MET A 751 11.10 -0.52 0.71
C MET A 751 9.80 -0.25 1.47
N THR A 752 9.07 0.83 1.13
CA THR A 752 7.81 1.19 1.79
C THR A 752 6.71 0.12 1.58
N PHE A 753 6.72 -0.62 0.46
CA PHE A 753 5.83 -1.77 0.27
C PHE A 753 6.14 -2.94 1.22
N LEU A 754 7.41 -3.21 1.51
CA LEU A 754 7.79 -4.25 2.46
C LEU A 754 7.58 -3.81 3.91
N ASP A 755 7.81 -2.53 4.23
CA ASP A 755 7.40 -1.94 5.50
C ASP A 755 5.88 -2.08 5.70
N LEU A 756 5.06 -1.82 4.67
CA LEU A 756 3.60 -2.05 4.69
C LEU A 756 3.24 -3.51 5.00
N GLN A 757 3.94 -4.48 4.42
CA GLN A 757 3.69 -5.88 4.73
C GLN A 757 4.12 -6.27 6.16
N ASN A 758 5.15 -5.63 6.72
CA ASN A 758 5.62 -5.87 8.08
C ASN A 758 4.76 -5.16 9.15
N ALA A 759 4.13 -4.02 8.80
CA ALA A 759 3.21 -3.28 9.67
C ALA A 759 1.88 -4.03 9.90
N LEU A 760 1.40 -4.76 8.89
CA LEU A 760 0.14 -5.51 8.91
C LEU A 760 0.30 -6.91 9.56
N SER A 761 1.15 -7.05 10.57
CA SER A 761 1.38 -8.32 11.30
C SER A 761 1.74 -8.09 12.78
N PRO A 762 0.84 -7.47 13.57
CA PRO A 762 1.00 -7.27 15.01
C PRO A 762 1.01 -8.58 15.81
N THR A 763 1.57 -8.53 17.02
CA THR A 763 1.46 -9.60 18.02
C THR A 763 0.08 -9.63 18.70
N PRO A 764 -0.59 -10.80 18.78
CA PRO A 764 -1.85 -10.96 19.52
C PRO A 764 -1.67 -10.82 21.04
N GLY A 765 -2.56 -10.07 21.69
CA GLY A 765 -2.56 -9.77 23.13
C GLY A 765 -1.64 -8.62 23.54
N VAL A 766 -0.70 -8.21 22.66
CA VAL A 766 0.25 -7.12 22.87
C VAL A 766 -0.19 -5.95 22.00
N PHE A 767 -0.65 -4.85 22.59
CA PHE A 767 -1.01 -3.62 21.85
C PHE A 767 0.12 -2.59 22.00
N ASP A 768 0.63 -2.10 20.87
CA ASP A 768 1.73 -1.13 20.79
C ASP A 768 1.34 0.06 19.87
N GLU A 769 2.28 0.95 19.56
CA GLU A 769 2.08 2.16 18.73
C GLU A 769 2.88 2.16 17.41
N GLY A 770 3.45 1.02 17.01
CA GLY A 770 4.35 0.91 15.85
C GLY A 770 3.67 0.65 14.51
N GLY A 771 4.12 1.34 13.46
CA GLY A 771 3.74 1.08 12.08
C GLY A 771 2.25 1.29 11.80
N HIS A 772 1.47 0.22 11.75
CA HIS A 772 0.01 0.27 11.52
C HIS A 772 -0.77 -0.35 12.69
N ASP A 773 -0.14 -0.51 13.86
CA ASP A 773 -0.85 -0.83 15.09
C ASP A 773 -1.37 0.44 15.78
N TYR A 774 -2.68 0.50 15.95
CA TYR A 774 -3.39 1.60 16.62
C TYR A 774 -4.10 1.13 17.90
N ARG A 775 -3.99 -0.16 18.27
CA ARG A 775 -4.83 -0.79 19.30
C ARG A 775 -4.60 -0.20 20.70
N ARG A 776 -3.39 0.29 20.99
CA ARG A 776 -3.06 0.99 22.25
C ARG A 776 -3.80 2.33 22.37
N GLU A 777 -3.89 3.10 21.27
CA GLU A 777 -4.41 4.48 21.25
C GLU A 777 -5.91 4.61 20.93
N VAL A 778 -6.45 3.73 20.07
CA VAL A 778 -7.87 3.75 19.66
C VAL A 778 -8.85 3.92 20.84
N PRO A 779 -8.68 3.25 21.99
CA PRO A 779 -9.62 3.40 23.09
C PRO A 779 -9.70 4.82 23.67
N GLN A 780 -8.55 5.49 23.87
CA GLN A 780 -8.51 6.86 24.40
C GLN A 780 -8.90 7.88 23.32
N ALA A 781 -8.49 7.68 22.07
CA ALA A 781 -8.91 8.51 20.95
C ALA A 781 -10.44 8.51 20.76
N LEU A 782 -11.11 7.34 20.91
CA LEU A 782 -12.57 7.25 20.89
C LEU A 782 -13.23 7.97 22.08
N ARG A 783 -12.72 7.75 23.30
CA ARG A 783 -13.19 8.43 24.52
C ARG A 783 -13.17 9.95 24.35
N GLU A 784 -12.07 10.50 23.86
CA GLU A 784 -11.86 11.95 23.73
C GLU A 784 -12.64 12.56 22.54
N VAL A 785 -12.57 11.95 21.35
CA VAL A 785 -13.15 12.53 20.12
C VAL A 785 -14.66 12.32 20.02
N TRP A 786 -15.18 11.15 20.44
CA TRP A 786 -16.63 10.87 20.50
C TRP A 786 -17.24 11.28 21.86
N GLN A 787 -16.45 11.91 22.74
CA GLN A 787 -16.84 12.43 24.05
C GLN A 787 -17.56 11.42 24.96
N LEU A 788 -17.14 10.14 24.89
CA LEU A 788 -17.75 9.06 25.65
C LEU A 788 -17.26 9.11 27.11
N LYS A 789 -18.20 9.08 28.06
CA LYS A 789 -17.90 9.22 29.49
C LYS A 789 -17.28 7.93 30.05
N ALA A 790 -16.13 8.02 30.69
CA ALA A 790 -15.57 6.97 31.53
C ALA A 790 -14.59 7.56 32.54
N SER A 791 -14.42 6.90 33.70
CA SER A 791 -13.29 7.16 34.59
C SER A 791 -11.99 6.61 34.00
N ASP A 792 -10.84 7.04 34.53
CA ASP A 792 -9.55 6.49 34.10
C ASP A 792 -9.39 5.02 34.52
N ASP A 793 -9.95 4.63 35.67
CA ASP A 793 -10.01 3.22 36.11
C ASP A 793 -10.82 2.35 35.13
N GLN A 794 -11.96 2.86 34.63
CA GLN A 794 -12.74 2.19 33.57
C GLN A 794 -11.92 2.07 32.28
N MET A 795 -11.13 3.08 31.91
CA MET A 795 -10.24 2.98 30.74
C MET A 795 -9.13 1.95 30.94
N VAL A 796 -8.57 1.81 32.15
CA VAL A 796 -7.61 0.74 32.47
C VAL A 796 -8.27 -0.65 32.37
N ALA A 797 -9.49 -0.80 32.91
CA ALA A 797 -10.25 -2.05 32.82
C ALA A 797 -10.56 -2.43 31.36
N VAL A 798 -11.01 -1.48 30.55
CA VAL A 798 -11.27 -1.65 29.10
C VAL A 798 -10.00 -2.02 28.35
N GLN A 799 -8.88 -1.30 28.55
CA GLN A 799 -7.58 -1.60 27.95
C GLN A 799 -7.09 -3.02 28.32
N ALA A 800 -7.35 -3.50 29.54
CA ALA A 800 -7.02 -4.85 29.98
C ALA A 800 -7.98 -5.92 29.41
N ALA A 801 -9.27 -5.61 29.26
CA ALA A 801 -10.25 -6.52 28.65
C ALA A 801 -9.97 -6.75 27.16
N LEU A 802 -9.73 -5.68 26.39
CA LEU A 802 -9.46 -5.72 24.95
C LEU A 802 -8.25 -6.62 24.61
N ARG A 803 -7.14 -6.48 25.36
CA ARG A 803 -5.94 -7.33 25.19
C ARG A 803 -6.21 -8.81 25.49
N ARG A 804 -6.99 -9.11 26.53
CA ARG A 804 -7.35 -10.49 26.89
C ARG A 804 -8.23 -11.15 25.83
N ARG A 805 -9.25 -10.43 25.32
CA ARG A 805 -10.20 -10.94 24.31
C ARG A 805 -9.52 -11.23 22.97
N GLU A 806 -8.71 -10.30 22.46
CA GLU A 806 -7.96 -10.51 21.22
C GLU A 806 -7.06 -11.75 21.29
N LEU A 807 -6.33 -11.92 22.40
CA LEU A 807 -5.49 -13.09 22.63
C LEU A 807 -6.34 -14.37 22.63
N ALA A 808 -7.42 -14.41 23.40
CA ALA A 808 -8.31 -15.56 23.50
C ALA A 808 -8.86 -15.97 22.11
N TRP A 809 -9.25 -15.01 21.27
CA TRP A 809 -9.83 -15.29 19.96
C TRP A 809 -8.83 -15.75 18.91
N GLU A 810 -7.63 -15.18 18.83
CA GLU A 810 -6.58 -15.70 17.93
C GLU A 810 -6.11 -17.09 18.39
N VAL A 811 -6.03 -17.33 19.72
CA VAL A 811 -5.77 -18.67 20.28
C VAL A 811 -6.89 -19.64 19.90
N LYS A 812 -8.18 -19.30 20.11
CA LYS A 812 -9.36 -20.11 19.74
C LYS A 812 -9.41 -20.42 18.24
N ARG A 813 -9.15 -19.43 17.38
CA ARG A 813 -9.07 -19.62 15.92
C ARG A 813 -7.94 -20.58 15.53
N ARG A 814 -6.74 -20.45 16.09
CA ARG A 814 -5.63 -21.37 15.83
C ARG A 814 -5.86 -22.75 16.41
N TRP A 815 -6.43 -22.85 17.61
CA TRP A 815 -6.78 -24.12 18.25
C TRP A 815 -7.79 -24.90 17.39
N ALA A 816 -8.83 -24.24 16.86
CA ALA A 816 -9.79 -24.88 15.96
C ALA A 816 -9.16 -25.36 14.64
N VAL A 817 -8.14 -24.66 14.12
CA VAL A 817 -7.33 -25.14 12.97
C VAL A 817 -6.42 -26.32 13.38
N THR A 818 -5.89 -26.31 14.60
CA THR A 818 -5.05 -27.39 15.14
C THR A 818 -5.85 -28.67 15.39
N GLU A 819 -7.06 -28.59 15.94
CA GLU A 819 -7.94 -29.77 16.12
C GLU A 819 -8.41 -30.39 14.80
N ALA A 820 -8.45 -29.61 13.72
CA ALA A 820 -8.70 -30.13 12.38
C ALA A 820 -7.52 -30.94 11.79
N VAL A 821 -6.35 -30.95 12.44
CA VAL A 821 -5.20 -31.77 12.02
C VAL A 821 -5.45 -33.25 12.40
N PRO A 822 -5.21 -34.21 11.46
CA PRO A 822 -5.29 -35.63 11.77
C PRO A 822 -4.30 -36.09 12.84
N THR A 823 -4.68 -37.12 13.60
CA THR A 823 -3.73 -37.89 14.41
C THR A 823 -2.79 -38.71 13.52
N PRO A 824 -1.54 -38.98 13.94
CA PRO A 824 -0.91 -38.56 15.20
C PRO A 824 -0.36 -37.13 15.21
N VAL A 825 -0.34 -36.42 14.07
CA VAL A 825 0.39 -35.15 13.89
C VAL A 825 -0.16 -34.01 14.78
N ARG A 826 -1.45 -34.07 15.15
CA ARG A 826 -2.12 -33.06 16.00
C ARG A 826 -1.34 -32.66 17.25
N ALA A 827 -0.79 -33.60 18.01
CA ALA A 827 -0.10 -33.30 19.27
C ALA A 827 1.12 -32.38 19.05
N ALA A 828 1.89 -32.62 17.99
CA ALA A 828 3.00 -31.74 17.60
C ALA A 828 2.53 -30.36 17.13
N ALA A 829 1.34 -30.26 16.52
CA ALA A 829 0.74 -28.98 16.15
C ALA A 829 0.21 -28.19 17.36
N GLN A 830 -0.36 -28.86 18.37
CA GLN A 830 -0.76 -28.26 19.66
C GLN A 830 0.45 -27.70 20.41
N LEU A 831 1.53 -28.49 20.54
CA LEU A 831 2.78 -28.04 21.17
C LEU A 831 3.39 -26.82 20.45
N LYS A 832 3.39 -26.82 19.11
CA LYS A 832 3.86 -25.67 18.31
C LYS A 832 2.98 -24.43 18.47
N LEU A 833 1.67 -24.62 18.70
CA LEU A 833 0.79 -23.50 19.06
C LEU A 833 1.14 -22.97 20.45
N ALA A 834 1.35 -23.83 21.44
CA ALA A 834 1.75 -23.45 22.80
C ALA A 834 3.08 -22.66 22.80
N GLU A 835 4.10 -23.12 22.06
CA GLU A 835 5.36 -22.40 21.83
C GLU A 835 5.14 -21.02 21.16
N THR A 836 4.11 -20.88 20.32
CA THR A 836 3.81 -19.63 19.62
C THR A 836 3.10 -18.62 20.53
N VAL A 837 2.09 -19.05 21.29
CA VAL A 837 1.37 -18.22 22.26
C VAL A 837 2.27 -17.86 23.45
N SER A 838 3.19 -18.76 23.84
CA SER A 838 4.20 -18.47 24.86
C SER A 838 5.10 -17.30 24.47
N ARG A 839 5.49 -17.22 23.19
CA ARG A 839 6.31 -16.12 22.66
C ARG A 839 5.54 -14.80 22.54
N TRP A 840 4.23 -14.83 22.35
CA TRP A 840 3.38 -13.62 22.37
C TRP A 840 3.18 -13.08 23.78
N THR A 841 2.96 -13.96 24.76
CA THR A 841 2.61 -13.60 26.14
C THR A 841 3.81 -13.40 27.06
N GLY A 842 5.02 -13.74 26.61
CA GLY A 842 6.23 -13.77 27.43
C GLY A 842 6.22 -14.83 28.55
N ARG A 843 5.20 -15.72 28.57
CA ARG A 843 4.98 -16.75 29.58
C ARG A 843 5.10 -18.14 28.97
N THR A 844 5.74 -19.08 29.65
CA THR A 844 5.66 -20.49 29.24
C THR A 844 4.24 -21.01 29.45
N LEU A 845 3.58 -21.43 28.37
CA LEU A 845 2.25 -22.03 28.36
C LEU A 845 2.34 -23.45 27.77
N ASP A 846 1.57 -24.38 28.31
CA ASP A 846 1.40 -25.72 27.77
C ASP A 846 0.05 -25.86 27.04
N THR A 847 -0.28 -27.07 26.59
CA THR A 847 -1.54 -27.35 25.88
C THR A 847 -2.77 -27.35 26.78
N ALA A 848 -2.63 -27.46 28.10
CA ALA A 848 -3.74 -27.36 29.05
C ALA A 848 -4.10 -25.89 29.31
N ALA A 849 -3.09 -25.03 29.52
CA ALA A 849 -3.27 -23.59 29.63
C ALA A 849 -3.87 -22.97 28.35
N LEU A 850 -3.54 -23.50 27.16
CA LEU A 850 -4.25 -23.11 25.94
C LEU A 850 -5.73 -23.52 25.94
N ALA A 851 -6.05 -24.73 26.40
CA ALA A 851 -7.43 -25.19 26.47
C ALA A 851 -8.26 -24.35 27.47
N GLU A 852 -7.66 -23.92 28.58
CA GLU A 852 -8.25 -22.97 29.53
C GLU A 852 -8.53 -21.60 28.88
N ILE A 853 -7.57 -21.03 28.14
CA ILE A 853 -7.76 -19.78 27.38
C ILE A 853 -8.87 -19.90 26.33
N VAL A 854 -9.07 -21.08 25.73
CA VAL A 854 -10.15 -21.35 24.77
C VAL A 854 -11.51 -21.57 25.46
N ALA A 855 -11.51 -22.03 26.72
CA ALA A 855 -12.72 -22.27 27.51
C ALA A 855 -13.24 -21.03 28.25
N THR A 856 -12.35 -20.09 28.60
CA THR A 856 -12.66 -18.85 29.34
C THR A 856 -13.19 -17.69 28.46
N ASP A 857 -13.65 -18.00 27.24
CA ASP A 857 -14.29 -17.06 26.30
C ASP A 857 -15.76 -16.76 26.69
N ALA A 858 -15.99 -16.52 27.98
CA ALA A 858 -17.29 -16.33 28.64
C ALA A 858 -17.15 -15.67 30.04
N GLY A 859 -16.45 -14.52 30.12
CA GLY A 859 -16.26 -13.75 31.37
C GLY A 859 -14.92 -13.00 31.46
#